data_AF-A0A7X7NVM1-F1
#
_entry.id   AF-A0A7X7NVM1-F1
#
_cell.length_a   1.000
_cell.length_b   1.000
_cell.length_c   1.000
_cell.angle_alpha   90.00
_cell.angle_beta   90.00
_cell.angle_gamma   90.00
#
_symmetry.space_group_name_H-M   'P 1'
#
loop_
_entity.id
_entity.type
_entity.pdbx_description
1 polymer ?
#
loop_
_entity_poly.entity_id
_entity_poly.type
_entity_poly.pdbx_seq_one_letter_code
_entity_poly.pdbx_strand_id
1 'polypeptide(L)'
;MRTFIKKFLIVLVSLIFITLGSVNIKAATTTKTIKINGAGLDVIIDPISFNTNGLTLENITGKAVLYTPDWPYLKPNRDEVSVEYVAVKNASGNYIIQSKNSTKDNKIPLNGVILSIPKILTFNYNVGDTISPNGVAIKTYEHAFSSNKGVRIGIDLVNGPSKYNEITYYNRLYGSRTATNKFNTNEIIVTYDNNSNRFKVTGVGKSGNNDIPSAGFVVAANSSPKMHMFNNGVLFNEGDIIELINLEYMKLGDVITRNFTCINGTRFADYLVIYPASSNPTLSSQQNVYGIEVAVNSDGVVIDKDILVQIPEGGFIASGHGTAHTFIEENIHLGSIVTYNATAKTITVSNHLIDQTLYNYQYEANIAQDLVYTARDEMYDVNNLSRALENLATILDGVTTMEGLKTKIYNTQNPVDIGEFLDIKDEIEPLFEQIFFDTLVSRRIESRGTWHRPYETNLTLIQSTLNELKSMNFTDVYLETFWNGYTIYKSELAPYHTIFDGATFGEYEDYMDAFVNEAKKRDINVHAWVENFFVGAHWKASPLWDRYPEWRLIDINGGQFITGKPGGEEEGFIFFDPAHPDARQFIKDIYKEIIDRGVVGLHLDYIRYPSGNQNVSYSTGYTEYAMNEFKQLYNETGDIRKRIKNGDDALYGKWNQYRLSKIDSFVEELHNEIRAIDSSIVFSMAVGPNAAYAKENLLQDWKKWVENGWIDSVEPMVYVNGVSVVTSTVSAAKTIMAKYAYMMPGIAPTYDGLPAIYNATYTDAINKNGAHGSTIFATHNYRNKPELHAIFQNGTYKNKAVSIQDPMDEVLAMFITDILYKFDNIYIKKGVSTTEKRNALETRLNDLTKKHYYNPIDYYELYEALDHLTLELMMYAEGAAVERFMEDIEYFMEIIDIRISRYLINNGHWDLTEEPERPSVYAFEYPKYEGPPNDDDPGSDPIIEPDPEPRKKWPIVLIGSLIGVGVLVSVAFIIRKKIIKPKNKEEK
;
A
#
# COMPACT_ATOMS: atom_id res chain seq x y z
N MET A 1 3.76 16.99 -22.15
CA MET A 1 2.39 16.45 -22.34
C MET A 1 1.40 16.92 -21.27
N ARG A 2 1.72 16.89 -19.97
CA ARG A 2 0.85 17.40 -18.87
C ARG A 2 0.48 18.90 -18.98
N THR A 3 1.35 19.75 -19.53
CA THR A 3 1.09 21.18 -19.70
C THR A 3 0.20 21.49 -20.90
N PHE A 4 0.23 20.63 -21.93
CA PHE A 4 -0.66 20.72 -23.09
C PHE A 4 -2.05 20.18 -22.75
N ILE A 5 -2.14 19.14 -21.91
CA ILE A 5 -3.40 18.61 -21.38
C ILE A 5 -4.07 19.60 -20.41
N LYS A 6 -3.32 20.31 -19.56
CA LYS A 6 -3.91 21.37 -18.70
C LYS A 6 -4.46 22.55 -19.50
N LYS A 7 -3.80 22.97 -20.59
CA LYS A 7 -4.32 24.03 -21.46
C LYS A 7 -5.50 23.55 -22.32
N PHE A 8 -5.53 22.28 -22.73
CA PHE A 8 -6.67 21.70 -23.44
C PHE A 8 -7.87 21.46 -22.51
N LEU A 9 -7.66 21.09 -21.23
CA LEU A 9 -8.73 20.95 -20.23
C LEU A 9 -9.31 22.31 -19.81
N ILE A 10 -8.48 23.35 -19.69
CA ILE A 10 -8.95 24.71 -19.38
C ILE A 10 -9.73 25.30 -20.56
N VAL A 11 -9.37 24.99 -21.81
CA VAL A 11 -10.14 25.39 -23.00
C VAL A 11 -11.40 24.54 -23.16
N LEU A 12 -11.41 23.25 -22.80
CA LEU A 12 -12.62 22.41 -22.83
C LEU A 12 -13.61 22.80 -21.72
N VAL A 13 -13.13 23.11 -20.52
CA VAL A 13 -13.95 23.62 -19.41
C VAL A 13 -14.44 25.03 -19.73
N SER A 14 -13.64 25.88 -20.40
CA SER A 14 -14.09 27.20 -20.83
C SER A 14 -15.07 27.16 -22.02
N LEU A 15 -14.94 26.20 -22.96
CA LEU A 15 -15.92 26.04 -24.06
C LEU A 15 -17.22 25.38 -23.60
N ILE A 16 -17.18 24.51 -22.57
CA ILE A 16 -18.41 23.99 -21.92
C ILE A 16 -19.10 25.10 -21.13
N PHE A 17 -18.35 26.05 -20.55
CA PHE A 17 -18.94 27.25 -19.91
C PHE A 17 -19.41 28.33 -20.90
N ILE A 18 -18.86 28.39 -22.12
CA ILE A 18 -19.27 29.38 -23.16
C ILE A 18 -20.39 28.85 -24.07
N THR A 19 -20.67 27.54 -24.10
CA THR A 19 -21.84 26.99 -24.82
C THR A 19 -23.06 26.69 -23.93
N LEU A 20 -22.96 26.88 -22.62
CA LEU A 20 -24.11 26.80 -21.68
C LEU A 20 -24.51 28.17 -21.10
N GLY A 21 -23.77 29.23 -21.44
CA GLY A 21 -24.09 30.60 -21.07
C GLY A 21 -25.00 31.28 -22.09
N SER A 22 -26.27 30.91 -22.15
CA SER A 22 -27.44 31.75 -22.52
C SER A 22 -28.63 30.93 -23.01
N VAL A 23 -29.10 29.98 -22.20
CA VAL A 23 -30.55 29.79 -22.13
C VAL A 23 -31.02 30.63 -20.97
N ASN A 24 -31.39 31.88 -21.29
CA ASN A 24 -32.34 32.64 -20.49
C ASN A 24 -33.61 31.78 -20.40
N ILE A 25 -33.66 30.85 -19.44
CA ILE A 25 -34.91 30.24 -19.02
C ILE A 25 -35.62 31.36 -18.26
N LYS A 26 -36.36 32.17 -19.01
CA LYS A 26 -37.46 32.96 -18.47
C LYS A 26 -38.12 32.11 -17.40
N ALA A 27 -38.17 32.63 -16.18
CA ALA A 27 -39.02 32.12 -15.13
C ALA A 27 -40.40 31.85 -15.75
N ALA A 28 -40.75 30.58 -15.92
CA ALA A 28 -42.06 30.19 -16.39
C ALA A 28 -43.03 30.32 -15.21
N THR A 29 -43.32 31.56 -14.81
CA THR A 29 -44.50 31.93 -14.04
C THR A 29 -45.72 31.87 -14.95
N THR A 30 -46.01 30.69 -15.47
CA THR A 30 -47.27 30.41 -16.16
C THR A 30 -47.86 29.17 -15.51
N THR A 31 -48.89 29.42 -14.72
CA THR A 31 -49.87 28.46 -14.23
C THR A 31 -50.05 27.32 -15.23
N LYS A 32 -49.70 26.09 -14.84
CA LYS A 32 -49.95 24.91 -15.67
C LYS A 32 -51.41 24.51 -15.50
N THR A 33 -52.28 25.14 -16.27
CA THR A 33 -53.63 24.61 -16.48
C THR A 33 -53.55 23.43 -17.44
N ILE A 34 -54.01 22.26 -17.00
CA ILE A 34 -54.08 21.06 -17.84
C ILE A 34 -55.51 20.56 -17.97
N LYS A 35 -55.76 19.74 -18.98
CA LYS A 35 -57.03 19.02 -19.12
C LYS A 35 -56.93 17.63 -18.51
N ILE A 36 -57.92 17.29 -17.68
CA ILE A 36 -58.13 15.90 -17.25
C ILE A 36 -58.96 15.14 -18.30
N ASN A 37 -58.52 13.94 -18.67
CA ASN A 37 -59.23 13.00 -19.56
C ASN A 37 -59.57 13.57 -20.95
N GLY A 38 -58.62 14.23 -21.61
CA GLY A 38 -58.68 14.55 -23.05
C GLY A 38 -59.62 15.69 -23.47
N ALA A 39 -60.67 16.03 -22.71
CA ALA A 39 -61.53 17.19 -22.99
C ALA A 39 -62.37 17.73 -21.80
N GLY A 40 -62.31 17.15 -20.59
CA GLY A 40 -63.36 17.34 -19.59
C GLY A 40 -63.24 18.60 -18.72
N LEU A 41 -62.11 18.82 -18.05
CA LEU A 41 -62.00 19.81 -16.97
C LEU A 41 -60.63 20.47 -16.98
N ASP A 42 -60.62 21.81 -16.98
CA ASP A 42 -59.41 22.61 -16.78
C ASP A 42 -59.06 22.62 -15.29
N VAL A 43 -57.87 22.14 -14.96
CA VAL A 43 -57.37 22.06 -13.59
C VAL A 43 -56.04 22.81 -13.45
N ILE A 44 -55.87 23.53 -12.35
CA ILE A 44 -54.58 24.08 -11.95
C ILE A 44 -53.84 22.99 -11.17
N ILE A 45 -52.59 22.69 -11.53
CA ILE A 45 -51.73 21.80 -10.76
C ILE A 45 -51.00 22.61 -9.70
N ASP A 46 -51.01 22.13 -8.44
CA ASP A 46 -50.23 22.65 -7.32
C ASP A 46 -50.08 24.18 -7.35
N PRO A 47 -51.14 24.95 -7.00
CA PRO A 47 -51.25 26.41 -7.19
C PRO A 47 -50.36 27.20 -6.21
N ILE A 48 -49.08 26.85 -6.15
CA ILE A 48 -48.07 27.33 -5.21
C ILE A 48 -46.75 27.54 -5.93
N SER A 49 -46.01 28.58 -5.56
CA SER A 49 -44.66 28.77 -6.05
C SER A 49 -43.73 29.26 -4.94
N PHE A 50 -42.45 28.91 -5.06
CA PHE A 50 -41.40 29.29 -4.13
C PHE A 50 -40.35 30.13 -4.85
N ASN A 51 -40.00 31.26 -4.26
CA ASN A 51 -38.96 32.16 -4.77
C ASN A 51 -38.16 32.75 -3.59
N THR A 52 -37.22 33.64 -3.89
CA THR A 52 -36.38 34.29 -2.88
C THR A 52 -37.17 35.09 -1.83
N ASN A 53 -38.38 35.55 -2.16
CA ASN A 53 -39.25 36.32 -1.27
C ASN A 53 -40.21 35.44 -0.47
N GLY A 54 -40.13 34.10 -0.61
CA GLY A 54 -40.94 33.13 0.13
C GLY A 54 -41.92 32.37 -0.75
N LEU A 55 -43.09 32.05 -0.18
CA LEU A 55 -44.16 31.26 -0.78
C LEU A 55 -45.27 32.17 -1.31
N THR A 56 -45.78 31.89 -2.51
CA THR A 56 -46.97 32.53 -3.09
C THR A 56 -48.01 31.48 -3.49
N LEU A 57 -49.29 31.78 -3.22
CA LEU A 57 -50.43 30.96 -3.61
C LEU A 57 -51.21 31.65 -4.73
N GLU A 58 -51.63 30.90 -5.74
CA GLU A 58 -52.49 31.42 -6.79
C GLU A 58 -53.96 31.48 -6.34
N ASN A 59 -54.73 32.42 -6.91
CA ASN A 59 -56.17 32.48 -6.68
C ASN A 59 -56.88 31.34 -7.46
N ILE A 60 -57.39 30.38 -6.70
CA ILE A 60 -58.09 29.18 -7.18
C ILE A 60 -59.62 29.25 -7.08
N THR A 61 -60.18 30.41 -6.71
CA THR A 61 -61.63 30.58 -6.51
C THR A 61 -62.39 30.17 -7.78
N GLY A 62 -63.33 29.22 -7.64
CA GLY A 62 -64.15 28.72 -8.75
C GLY A 62 -63.40 27.85 -9.76
N LYS A 63 -62.15 27.44 -9.48
CA LYS A 63 -61.32 26.61 -10.39
C LYS A 63 -61.08 25.22 -9.81
N ALA A 64 -61.04 24.18 -10.65
CA ALA A 64 -60.61 22.86 -10.19
C ALA A 64 -59.09 22.82 -10.00
N VAL A 65 -58.63 22.04 -9.00
CA VAL A 65 -57.22 21.95 -8.63
C VAL A 65 -56.81 20.49 -8.54
N LEU A 66 -55.65 20.15 -9.11
CA LEU A 66 -55.00 18.86 -8.96
C LEU A 66 -53.83 19.01 -7.99
N TYR A 67 -53.99 18.49 -6.78
CA TYR A 67 -52.94 18.43 -5.78
C TYR A 67 -52.12 17.16 -5.98
N THR A 68 -50.82 17.31 -6.20
CA THR A 68 -49.89 16.21 -6.43
C THR A 68 -49.02 15.95 -5.20
N PRO A 69 -48.17 14.90 -5.20
CA PRO A 69 -47.22 14.70 -4.13
C PRO A 69 -46.20 15.84 -3.97
N ASP A 70 -46.02 16.71 -4.96
CA ASP A 70 -45.17 17.91 -4.85
C ASP A 70 -45.84 19.06 -4.08
N TRP A 71 -47.15 18.95 -3.79
CA TRP A 71 -47.83 19.88 -2.88
C TRP A 71 -47.22 19.77 -1.47
N PRO A 72 -46.77 20.88 -0.86
CA PRO A 72 -45.94 20.86 0.35
C PRO A 72 -46.74 20.65 1.64
N TYR A 73 -48.04 20.35 1.57
CA TYR A 73 -48.89 20.09 2.73
C TYR A 73 -49.52 18.70 2.65
N LEU A 74 -49.83 18.09 3.80
CA LEU A 74 -50.50 16.79 3.87
C LEU A 74 -51.88 16.79 3.22
N LYS A 75 -52.57 17.93 3.27
CA LYS A 75 -53.93 18.12 2.78
C LYS A 75 -54.00 19.30 1.79
N PRO A 76 -55.01 19.33 0.91
CA PRO A 76 -55.27 20.46 0.02
C PRO A 76 -55.41 21.83 0.71
N ASN A 77 -55.94 21.86 1.94
CA ASN A 77 -56.19 23.09 2.72
C ASN A 77 -56.99 24.15 1.95
N ARG A 78 -57.97 23.72 1.13
CA ARG A 78 -58.80 24.60 0.32
C ARG A 78 -59.94 25.23 1.14
N ASP A 79 -60.06 26.55 1.12
CA ASP A 79 -61.13 27.28 1.83
C ASP A 79 -62.50 27.18 1.15
N GLU A 80 -62.55 27.12 -0.18
CA GLU A 80 -63.79 26.96 -0.94
C GLU A 80 -64.41 25.55 -0.76
N VAL A 81 -65.73 25.43 -0.78
CA VAL A 81 -66.43 24.14 -0.67
C VAL A 81 -66.26 23.34 -1.97
N SER A 82 -65.57 22.21 -1.90
CA SER A 82 -65.26 21.33 -3.02
C SER A 82 -65.61 19.87 -2.75
N VAL A 83 -65.69 19.08 -3.82
CA VAL A 83 -65.64 17.62 -3.77
C VAL A 83 -64.21 17.19 -4.10
N GLU A 84 -63.63 16.33 -3.26
CA GLU A 84 -62.27 15.82 -3.43
C GLU A 84 -62.32 14.36 -3.89
N TYR A 85 -61.60 14.07 -4.97
CA TYR A 85 -61.43 12.76 -5.56
C TYR A 85 -59.99 12.30 -5.34
N VAL A 86 -59.80 11.33 -4.45
CA VAL A 86 -58.46 10.78 -4.18
C VAL A 86 -58.19 9.66 -5.17
N ALA A 87 -57.15 9.80 -5.98
CA ALA A 87 -56.75 8.80 -6.97
C ALA A 87 -55.32 8.33 -6.75
N VAL A 88 -55.08 7.02 -6.87
CA VAL A 88 -53.77 6.39 -6.65
C VAL A 88 -53.29 5.75 -7.94
N LYS A 89 -51.98 5.86 -8.20
CA LYS A 89 -51.35 5.28 -9.39
C LYS A 89 -51.31 3.76 -9.26
N ASN A 90 -51.83 3.05 -10.26
CA ASN A 90 -51.76 1.59 -10.35
C ASN A 90 -50.48 1.12 -11.08
N ALA A 91 -50.26 -0.19 -11.13
CA ALA A 91 -49.10 -0.80 -11.81
C ALA A 91 -49.01 -0.47 -13.32
N SER A 92 -50.14 -0.15 -13.97
CA SER A 92 -50.20 0.29 -15.36
C SER A 92 -49.94 1.78 -15.54
N GLY A 93 -49.67 2.51 -14.45
CA GLY A 93 -49.36 3.94 -14.47
C GLY A 93 -50.59 4.88 -14.46
N ASN A 94 -51.80 4.35 -14.36
CA ASN A 94 -53.06 5.12 -14.38
C ASN A 94 -53.48 5.51 -12.95
N TYR A 95 -53.99 6.73 -12.77
CA TYR A 95 -54.53 7.18 -11.48
C TYR A 95 -56.00 6.78 -11.36
N ILE A 96 -56.32 5.86 -10.46
CA ILE A 96 -57.69 5.36 -10.27
C ILE A 96 -58.30 5.98 -9.02
N ILE A 97 -59.49 6.56 -9.15
CA ILE A 97 -60.21 7.16 -8.01
C ILE A 97 -60.59 6.07 -7.01
N GLN A 98 -60.05 6.16 -5.80
CA GLN A 98 -60.30 5.24 -4.70
C GLN A 98 -61.40 5.75 -3.77
N SER A 99 -61.52 7.07 -3.62
CA SER A 99 -62.55 7.68 -2.78
C SER A 99 -62.98 9.04 -3.29
N LYS A 100 -64.22 9.41 -2.91
CA LYS A 100 -64.86 10.69 -3.21
C LYS A 100 -65.49 11.20 -1.92
N ASN A 101 -65.04 12.35 -1.44
CA ASN A 101 -65.53 12.94 -0.20
C ASN A 101 -65.81 14.44 -0.33
N SER A 102 -66.77 14.93 0.44
CA SER A 102 -67.02 16.36 0.62
C SER A 102 -66.42 16.91 1.92
N THR A 103 -65.82 16.03 2.74
CA THR A 103 -65.03 16.40 3.91
C THR A 103 -63.61 16.75 3.44
N LYS A 104 -63.13 17.95 3.77
CA LYS A 104 -61.83 18.51 3.32
C LYS A 104 -60.61 17.92 4.05
N ASP A 105 -60.70 16.64 4.41
CA ASP A 105 -59.77 15.97 5.32
C ASP A 105 -58.88 14.94 4.62
N ASN A 106 -58.97 14.81 3.30
CA ASN A 106 -58.21 13.80 2.57
C ASN A 106 -56.72 14.15 2.53
N LYS A 107 -55.88 13.18 2.90
CA LYS A 107 -54.43 13.29 2.76
C LYS A 107 -54.02 12.96 1.34
N ILE A 108 -53.13 13.77 0.76
CA ILE A 108 -52.61 13.54 -0.59
C ILE A 108 -51.68 12.32 -0.54
N PRO A 109 -51.90 11.25 -1.33
CA PRO A 109 -51.04 10.06 -1.35
C PRO A 109 -49.65 10.38 -1.94
N LEU A 110 -48.59 9.66 -1.50
CA LEU A 110 -47.24 9.83 -2.08
C LEU A 110 -47.13 9.28 -3.51
N ASN A 111 -47.98 8.32 -3.87
CA ASN A 111 -48.09 7.71 -5.19
C ASN A 111 -49.43 8.05 -5.87
N GLY A 112 -50.01 9.21 -5.56
CA GLY A 112 -51.36 9.57 -6.03
C GLY A 112 -51.60 11.07 -6.07
N VAL A 113 -52.84 11.44 -6.31
CA VAL A 113 -53.30 12.83 -6.44
C VAL A 113 -54.65 13.03 -5.76
N ILE A 114 -54.96 14.29 -5.45
CA ILE A 114 -56.32 14.72 -5.13
C ILE A 114 -56.79 15.69 -6.21
N LEU A 115 -57.83 15.32 -6.94
CA LEU A 115 -58.57 16.25 -7.78
C LEU A 115 -59.67 16.91 -6.94
N SER A 116 -59.54 18.23 -6.70
CA SER A 116 -60.48 19.04 -5.93
C SER A 116 -61.31 19.91 -6.87
N ILE A 117 -62.61 19.63 -6.93
CA ILE A 117 -63.55 20.32 -7.82
C ILE A 117 -64.51 21.16 -6.96
N PRO A 118 -64.51 22.51 -7.09
CA PRO A 118 -65.47 23.34 -6.38
C PRO A 118 -66.89 23.02 -6.86
N LYS A 119 -67.86 23.06 -5.94
CA LYS A 119 -69.25 22.67 -6.24
C LYS A 119 -69.89 23.46 -7.37
N ILE A 120 -69.36 24.64 -7.71
CA ILE A 120 -69.83 25.49 -8.81
C ILE A 120 -69.58 24.90 -10.20
N LEU A 121 -68.59 24.02 -10.39
CA LEU A 121 -68.18 23.54 -11.71
C LEU A 121 -68.97 22.33 -12.25
N THR A 122 -69.95 21.81 -11.50
CA THR A 122 -70.86 20.68 -11.86
C THR A 122 -70.23 19.35 -12.35
N PHE A 123 -68.91 19.27 -12.53
CA PHE A 123 -68.18 18.04 -12.85
C PHE A 123 -68.24 17.02 -11.72
N ASN A 124 -68.45 15.76 -12.08
CA ASN A 124 -68.53 14.67 -11.13
C ASN A 124 -67.89 13.39 -11.66
N TYR A 125 -67.05 12.76 -10.85
CA TYR A 125 -66.45 11.44 -11.10
C TYR A 125 -66.97 10.39 -10.09
N ASN A 126 -66.78 9.13 -10.42
CA ASN A 126 -67.11 7.98 -9.57
C ASN A 126 -65.85 7.26 -9.08
N VAL A 127 -65.98 6.52 -7.98
CA VAL A 127 -64.93 5.58 -7.55
C VAL A 127 -64.74 4.52 -8.64
N GLY A 128 -63.49 4.24 -8.99
CA GLY A 128 -63.10 3.37 -10.10
C GLY A 128 -62.79 4.12 -11.41
N ASP A 129 -63.19 5.39 -11.54
CA ASP A 129 -62.85 6.18 -12.73
C ASP A 129 -61.33 6.44 -12.78
N THR A 130 -60.81 6.56 -14.02
CA THR A 130 -59.40 6.93 -14.25
C THR A 130 -59.27 8.44 -14.41
N ILE A 131 -58.26 9.01 -13.76
CA ILE A 131 -57.78 10.38 -13.95
C ILE A 131 -56.50 10.32 -14.81
N SER A 132 -56.55 10.95 -15.98
CA SER A 132 -55.41 11.12 -16.89
C SER A 132 -55.01 12.59 -16.95
N PRO A 133 -53.82 12.97 -16.42
CA PRO A 133 -53.27 14.32 -16.45
C PRO A 133 -52.77 14.80 -17.83
N ASN A 134 -53.16 14.11 -18.90
CA ASN A 134 -52.93 14.46 -20.31
C ASN A 134 -51.55 15.06 -20.64
N GLY A 135 -50.50 14.23 -20.53
CA GLY A 135 -49.12 14.60 -20.90
C GLY A 135 -48.28 15.19 -19.76
N VAL A 136 -48.84 15.40 -18.57
CA VAL A 136 -48.07 15.79 -17.38
C VAL A 136 -47.63 14.55 -16.61
N ALA A 137 -46.32 14.35 -16.52
CA ALA A 137 -45.73 13.38 -15.61
C ALA A 137 -45.82 13.92 -14.18
N ILE A 138 -46.54 13.20 -13.33
CA ILE A 138 -46.60 13.49 -11.89
C ILE A 138 -45.57 12.61 -11.19
N LYS A 139 -44.72 13.26 -10.41
CA LYS A 139 -43.72 12.60 -9.60
C LYS A 139 -44.39 11.88 -8.43
N THR A 140 -43.91 10.67 -8.16
CA THR A 140 -44.33 9.87 -7.01
C THR A 140 -43.13 9.68 -6.09
N TYR A 141 -43.40 9.55 -4.80
CA TYR A 141 -42.38 9.36 -3.79
C TYR A 141 -42.61 8.06 -3.05
N GLU A 142 -41.53 7.37 -2.70
CA GLU A 142 -41.58 6.24 -1.78
C GLU A 142 -41.59 6.73 -0.34
N HIS A 143 -40.75 7.74 -0.07
CA HIS A 143 -40.47 8.29 1.25
C HIS A 143 -40.87 9.76 1.32
N ALA A 144 -41.24 10.20 2.52
CA ALA A 144 -41.44 11.61 2.82
C ALA A 144 -41.14 11.89 4.29
N PHE A 145 -41.10 13.16 4.64
CA PHE A 145 -41.18 13.59 6.03
C PHE A 145 -42.25 14.67 6.17
N SER A 146 -42.86 14.74 7.34
CA SER A 146 -43.88 15.75 7.66
C SER A 146 -43.59 16.47 8.96
N SER A 147 -44.14 17.67 9.11
CA SER A 147 -44.10 18.40 10.38
C SER A 147 -45.43 18.38 11.13
N ASN A 148 -45.39 18.69 12.43
CA ASN A 148 -46.58 18.92 13.27
C ASN A 148 -47.50 20.07 12.78
N LYS A 149 -47.06 20.89 11.82
CA LYS A 149 -47.87 21.93 11.16
C LYS A 149 -48.64 21.41 9.95
N GLY A 150 -48.49 20.13 9.60
CA GLY A 150 -49.12 19.53 8.44
C GLY A 150 -48.39 19.78 7.11
N VAL A 151 -47.14 20.27 7.15
CA VAL A 151 -46.25 20.30 5.98
C VAL A 151 -45.78 18.88 5.68
N ARG A 152 -45.67 18.49 4.40
CA ARG A 152 -45.12 17.20 3.98
C ARG A 152 -44.30 17.35 2.71
N ILE A 153 -43.09 16.80 2.74
CA ILE A 153 -42.11 16.90 1.65
C ILE A 153 -41.69 15.49 1.22
N GLY A 154 -41.82 15.21 -0.08
CA GLY A 154 -41.30 13.98 -0.68
C GLY A 154 -39.78 13.97 -0.75
N ILE A 155 -39.17 12.81 -0.49
CA ILE A 155 -37.72 12.62 -0.53
C ILE A 155 -37.35 11.96 -1.86
N ASP A 156 -36.46 12.61 -2.60
CA ASP A 156 -35.99 12.13 -3.90
C ASP A 156 -34.91 11.04 -3.78
N LEU A 157 -34.06 11.18 -2.77
CA LEU A 157 -32.88 10.33 -2.57
C LEU A 157 -32.55 10.22 -1.09
N VAL A 158 -32.10 9.05 -0.66
CA VAL A 158 -31.58 8.77 0.68
C VAL A 158 -30.09 8.50 0.55
N ASN A 159 -29.26 9.20 1.33
CA ASN A 159 -27.80 9.05 1.41
C ASN A 159 -27.10 8.96 0.06
N GLY A 160 -27.34 9.92 -0.84
CA GLY A 160 -26.70 9.95 -2.15
C GLY A 160 -26.32 11.37 -2.60
N PRO A 161 -25.58 11.49 -3.71
CA PRO A 161 -25.20 12.80 -4.24
C PRO A 161 -26.44 13.54 -4.76
N SER A 162 -26.74 14.69 -4.13
CA SER A 162 -27.90 15.50 -4.50
C SER A 162 -27.78 16.03 -5.94
N LYS A 163 -28.88 16.00 -6.70
CA LYS A 163 -28.94 16.54 -8.07
C LYS A 163 -29.76 17.82 -8.13
N TYR A 164 -29.73 18.48 -9.29
CA TYR A 164 -30.50 19.69 -9.54
C TYR A 164 -31.99 19.47 -9.27
N ASN A 165 -32.58 20.34 -8.44
CA ASN A 165 -34.00 20.33 -8.10
C ASN A 165 -34.46 19.01 -7.44
N GLU A 166 -33.64 18.49 -6.52
CA GLU A 166 -33.94 17.33 -5.68
C GLU A 166 -33.87 17.65 -4.19
N ILE A 167 -34.55 16.82 -3.39
CA ILE A 167 -34.58 16.82 -1.93
C ILE A 167 -33.93 15.52 -1.46
N THR A 168 -32.80 15.63 -0.78
CA THR A 168 -32.01 14.48 -0.35
C THR A 168 -31.99 14.38 1.17
N TYR A 169 -32.24 13.18 1.70
CA TYR A 169 -32.13 12.86 3.11
C TYR A 169 -30.74 12.29 3.41
N TYR A 170 -30.10 12.80 4.45
CA TYR A 170 -28.76 12.40 4.90
C TYR A 170 -28.77 12.02 6.37
N ASN A 171 -28.40 10.78 6.68
CA ASN A 171 -28.04 10.34 8.04
C ASN A 171 -26.56 9.93 8.09
N ARG A 172 -26.10 9.47 9.26
CA ARG A 172 -24.67 9.14 9.48
C ARG A 172 -24.13 8.00 8.61
N LEU A 173 -24.96 7.21 7.93
CA LEU A 173 -24.48 6.23 6.94
C LEU A 173 -23.89 6.88 5.68
N TYR A 174 -24.21 8.15 5.43
CA TYR A 174 -23.59 8.91 4.33
C TYR A 174 -22.20 9.44 4.72
N GLY A 175 -21.97 9.69 6.00
CA GLY A 175 -20.77 10.31 6.56
C GLY A 175 -21.13 11.31 7.67
N SER A 176 -20.12 12.06 8.14
CA SER A 176 -20.31 13.10 9.17
C SER A 176 -20.87 14.42 8.62
N ARG A 177 -20.86 14.62 7.30
CA ARG A 177 -21.36 15.84 6.63
C ARG A 177 -22.10 15.51 5.35
N THR A 178 -23.00 16.41 4.91
CA THR A 178 -23.78 16.21 3.68
C THR A 178 -22.99 16.42 2.38
N ALA A 179 -21.83 17.09 2.45
CA ALA A 179 -20.99 17.44 1.28
C ALA A 179 -21.73 18.18 0.14
N THR A 180 -22.90 18.77 0.40
CA THR A 180 -23.68 19.47 -0.63
C THR A 180 -23.08 20.84 -0.99
N ASN A 181 -23.46 21.39 -2.14
CA ASN A 181 -22.93 22.68 -2.59
C ASN A 181 -23.52 23.83 -1.74
N LYS A 182 -22.62 24.62 -1.13
CA LYS A 182 -22.95 25.73 -0.22
C LYS A 182 -23.76 26.86 -0.85
N PHE A 183 -23.69 27.05 -2.18
CA PHE A 183 -24.25 28.23 -2.85
C PHE A 183 -25.66 28.01 -3.41
N ASN A 184 -26.05 26.76 -3.71
CA ASN A 184 -27.34 26.44 -4.31
C ASN A 184 -28.12 25.40 -3.53
N THR A 185 -27.77 25.15 -2.26
CA THR A 185 -28.46 24.18 -1.40
C THR A 185 -28.84 24.85 -0.09
N ASN A 186 -30.10 24.66 0.31
CA ASN A 186 -30.54 24.95 1.65
C ASN A 186 -30.83 23.65 2.38
N GLU A 187 -30.45 23.58 3.65
CA GLU A 187 -30.55 22.40 4.49
C GLU A 187 -31.38 22.66 5.75
N ILE A 188 -32.05 21.60 6.19
CA ILE A 188 -32.75 21.49 7.47
C ILE A 188 -31.99 20.46 8.31
N ILE A 189 -31.55 20.87 9.49
CA ILE A 189 -30.88 20.02 10.46
C ILE A 189 -31.92 19.56 11.47
N VAL A 190 -32.01 18.24 11.67
CA VAL A 190 -32.99 17.60 12.54
C VAL A 190 -32.27 16.71 13.54
N THR A 191 -32.55 16.91 14.83
CA THR A 191 -32.01 16.09 15.91
C THR A 191 -33.12 15.35 16.63
N TYR A 192 -32.84 14.16 17.12
CA TYR A 192 -33.73 13.39 17.94
C TYR A 192 -33.67 13.85 19.41
N ASP A 193 -34.83 14.12 20.00
CA ASP A 193 -34.98 14.47 21.41
C ASP A 193 -35.47 13.25 22.17
N ASN A 194 -34.59 12.66 22.98
CA ASN A 194 -34.86 11.45 23.75
C ASN A 194 -35.95 11.66 24.83
N ASN A 195 -36.11 12.88 25.35
CA ASN A 195 -37.10 13.16 26.38
C ASN A 195 -38.52 13.13 25.82
N SER A 196 -38.69 13.62 24.58
CA SER A 196 -40.00 13.64 23.91
C SER A 196 -40.21 12.46 22.96
N ASN A 197 -39.18 11.66 22.67
CA ASN A 197 -39.17 10.60 21.66
C ASN A 197 -39.63 11.13 20.29
N ARG A 198 -39.07 12.28 19.88
CA ARG A 198 -39.45 12.97 18.63
C ARG A 198 -38.22 13.55 17.93
N PHE A 199 -38.26 13.59 16.61
CA PHE A 199 -37.32 14.38 15.82
C PHE A 199 -37.74 15.85 15.80
N LYS A 200 -36.78 16.76 15.95
CA LYS A 200 -37.01 18.20 16.05
C LYS A 200 -36.05 18.96 15.15
N VAL A 201 -36.57 19.95 14.42
CA VAL A 201 -35.74 20.86 13.64
C VAL A 201 -34.91 21.72 14.59
N THR A 202 -33.60 21.70 14.43
CA THR A 202 -32.64 22.53 15.19
C THR A 202 -31.87 23.50 14.32
N GLY A 203 -31.96 23.36 13.00
CA GLY A 203 -31.48 24.35 12.06
C GLY A 203 -32.33 24.36 10.79
N VAL A 204 -32.62 25.55 10.26
CA VAL A 204 -33.37 25.72 9.00
C VAL A 204 -32.73 26.83 8.17
N GLY A 205 -32.81 26.73 6.85
CA GLY A 205 -32.21 27.70 5.92
C GLY A 205 -30.69 27.76 6.00
N LYS A 206 -30.04 26.67 6.42
CA LYS A 206 -28.58 26.60 6.46
C LYS A 206 -28.05 26.38 5.05
N SER A 207 -26.97 27.08 4.69
CA SER A 207 -26.26 26.79 3.43
C SER A 207 -25.76 25.34 3.43
N GLY A 208 -25.60 24.72 2.27
CA GLY A 208 -25.14 23.33 2.15
C GLY A 208 -23.85 22.93 2.89
N ASN A 209 -23.59 21.63 2.96
CA ASN A 209 -22.47 20.98 3.65
C ASN A 209 -22.46 21.19 5.18
N ASN A 210 -23.59 20.97 5.86
CA ASN A 210 -23.63 20.95 7.32
C ASN A 210 -23.22 19.58 7.90
N ASP A 211 -22.85 19.59 9.18
CA ASP A 211 -22.64 18.38 9.96
C ASP A 211 -23.95 17.63 10.17
N ILE A 212 -23.89 16.31 10.04
CA ILE A 212 -25.02 15.41 10.29
C ILE A 212 -24.98 15.04 11.78
N PRO A 213 -26.01 15.35 12.57
CA PRO A 213 -26.01 15.06 14.01
C PRO A 213 -25.91 13.55 14.29
N SER A 214 -25.25 13.16 15.39
CA SER A 214 -25.11 11.75 15.79
C SER A 214 -26.46 11.04 15.93
N ALA A 215 -27.39 11.67 16.64
CA ALA A 215 -28.76 11.21 16.80
C ALA A 215 -29.70 12.07 15.93
N GLY A 216 -29.52 12.05 14.61
CA GLY A 216 -30.27 12.93 13.73
C GLY A 216 -29.94 12.80 12.26
N PHE A 217 -30.50 13.71 11.47
CA PHE A 217 -30.35 13.73 10.03
C PHE A 217 -30.41 15.15 9.49
N VAL A 218 -29.99 15.30 8.25
CA VAL A 218 -30.10 16.54 7.48
C VAL A 218 -30.95 16.27 6.25
N VAL A 219 -31.83 17.20 5.90
CA VAL A 219 -32.53 17.19 4.62
C VAL A 219 -32.07 18.38 3.80
N ALA A 220 -31.57 18.12 2.61
CA ALA A 220 -31.07 19.14 1.69
C ALA A 220 -32.01 19.34 0.51
N ALA A 221 -32.32 20.59 0.18
CA ALA A 221 -33.05 20.96 -1.03
C ALA A 221 -32.12 21.72 -1.98
N ASN A 222 -31.85 21.14 -3.14
CA ASN A 222 -30.89 21.68 -4.10
C ASN A 222 -31.59 22.48 -5.22
N SER A 223 -31.03 23.64 -5.52
CA SER A 223 -31.39 24.57 -6.59
C SER A 223 -32.81 25.14 -6.50
N SER A 224 -33.03 26.25 -7.22
CA SER A 224 -34.35 26.88 -7.31
C SER A 224 -35.30 26.04 -8.18
N PRO A 225 -36.60 25.91 -7.83
CA PRO A 225 -37.27 26.56 -6.71
C PRO A 225 -37.19 25.81 -5.37
N LYS A 226 -36.81 24.52 -5.34
CA LYS A 226 -36.87 23.68 -4.14
C LYS A 226 -36.05 24.20 -2.97
N MET A 227 -34.86 24.75 -3.20
CA MET A 227 -34.03 25.30 -2.11
C MET A 227 -34.78 26.36 -1.29
N HIS A 228 -35.66 27.16 -1.92
CA HIS A 228 -36.41 28.21 -1.24
C HIS A 228 -37.48 27.65 -0.28
N MET A 229 -37.90 26.40 -0.46
CA MET A 229 -38.83 25.72 0.46
C MET A 229 -38.23 25.61 1.87
N PHE A 230 -36.90 25.50 1.97
CA PHE A 230 -36.17 25.32 3.23
C PHE A 230 -35.60 26.64 3.77
N ASN A 231 -35.97 27.79 3.19
CA ASN A 231 -35.70 29.09 3.82
C ASN A 231 -36.42 29.17 5.18
N ASN A 232 -35.78 29.79 6.16
CA ASN A 232 -36.35 29.96 7.50
C ASN A 232 -37.71 30.69 7.42
N GLY A 233 -38.72 30.13 8.09
CA GLY A 233 -40.06 30.70 8.15
C GLY A 233 -40.93 30.45 6.91
N VAL A 234 -40.42 29.79 5.86
CA VAL A 234 -41.21 29.48 4.65
C VAL A 234 -42.10 28.26 4.86
N LEU A 235 -41.50 27.07 5.02
CA LEU A 235 -42.25 25.84 5.37
C LEU A 235 -41.91 25.31 6.77
N PHE A 236 -40.69 25.56 7.24
CA PHE A 236 -40.18 25.02 8.49
C PHE A 236 -39.61 26.14 9.36
N ASN A 237 -39.66 25.92 10.68
CA ASN A 237 -39.01 26.74 11.68
C ASN A 237 -38.23 25.84 12.64
N GLU A 238 -37.21 26.39 13.29
CA GLU A 238 -36.59 25.71 14.43
C GLU A 238 -37.67 25.41 15.49
N GLY A 239 -37.62 24.19 16.03
CA GLY A 239 -38.60 23.69 16.98
C GLY A 239 -39.71 22.82 16.39
N ASP A 240 -39.86 22.78 15.06
CA ASP A 240 -40.86 21.94 14.41
C ASP A 240 -40.58 20.45 14.64
N ILE A 241 -41.63 19.69 14.94
CA ILE A 241 -41.53 18.24 15.17
C ILE A 241 -41.67 17.54 13.83
N ILE A 242 -40.73 16.65 13.52
CA ILE A 242 -40.67 15.90 12.27
C ILE A 242 -41.09 14.44 12.48
N GLU A 243 -41.88 13.92 11.55
CA GLU A 243 -42.27 12.52 11.44
C GLU A 243 -41.82 11.99 10.07
N LEU A 244 -41.15 10.83 10.06
CA LEU A 244 -40.75 10.14 8.84
C LEU A 244 -41.91 9.27 8.33
N ILE A 245 -42.14 9.28 7.02
CA ILE A 245 -43.23 8.57 6.36
C ILE A 245 -42.63 7.55 5.40
N ASN A 246 -42.95 6.27 5.63
CA ASN A 246 -42.40 5.12 4.90
C ASN A 246 -40.87 5.07 4.87
N LEU A 247 -40.20 5.74 5.82
CA LEU A 247 -38.74 5.84 5.87
C LEU A 247 -38.28 5.51 7.29
N GLU A 248 -37.41 4.53 7.40
CA GLU A 248 -36.67 4.26 8.63
C GLU A 248 -35.64 5.39 8.83
N TYR A 249 -35.43 5.82 10.09
CA TYR A 249 -34.40 6.80 10.41
C TYR A 249 -33.03 6.38 9.83
N MET A 250 -32.70 5.10 10.03
CA MET A 250 -31.49 4.48 9.54
C MET A 250 -31.75 2.99 9.29
N LYS A 251 -31.48 2.53 8.06
CA LYS A 251 -31.58 1.12 7.71
C LYS A 251 -30.31 0.40 8.18
N LEU A 252 -30.43 -0.39 9.25
CA LEU A 252 -29.29 -1.05 9.89
C LEU A 252 -28.94 -2.43 9.33
N GLY A 253 -29.87 -3.06 8.60
CA GLY A 253 -29.62 -4.38 8.05
C GLY A 253 -30.47 -4.71 6.84
N ASP A 254 -30.07 -5.77 6.16
CA ASP A 254 -30.77 -6.34 5.03
C ASP A 254 -30.51 -7.85 4.92
N VAL A 255 -31.42 -8.53 4.22
CA VAL A 255 -31.37 -9.97 4.00
C VAL A 255 -31.41 -10.24 2.51
N ILE A 256 -30.41 -10.98 2.05
CA ILE A 256 -30.18 -11.26 0.63
C ILE A 256 -30.17 -12.77 0.46
N THR A 257 -30.98 -13.27 -0.48
CA THR A 257 -31.01 -14.69 -0.84
C THR A 257 -30.52 -14.88 -2.27
N ARG A 258 -29.65 -15.86 -2.48
CA ARG A 258 -29.18 -16.27 -3.82
C ARG A 258 -29.17 -17.78 -3.93
N ASN A 259 -29.41 -18.30 -5.14
CA ASN A 259 -29.22 -19.73 -5.41
C ASN A 259 -27.72 -20.06 -5.55
N PHE A 260 -27.28 -21.16 -4.95
CA PHE A 260 -25.95 -21.72 -5.16
C PHE A 260 -26.01 -22.96 -6.06
N THR A 261 -24.89 -23.29 -6.72
CA THR A 261 -24.85 -24.29 -7.79
C THR A 261 -24.84 -25.72 -7.25
N CYS A 262 -23.93 -26.01 -6.33
CA CYS A 262 -23.74 -27.34 -5.76
C CYS A 262 -23.04 -27.31 -4.39
N ILE A 263 -22.98 -28.47 -3.75
CA ILE A 263 -22.22 -28.73 -2.52
C ILE A 263 -21.04 -29.63 -2.89
N ASN A 264 -19.83 -29.31 -2.42
CA ASN A 264 -18.58 -30.06 -2.67
C ASN A 264 -18.25 -30.32 -4.15
N GLY A 265 -18.68 -29.43 -5.05
CA GLY A 265 -18.37 -29.53 -6.48
C GLY A 265 -17.09 -28.80 -6.87
N THR A 266 -16.67 -28.94 -8.12
CA THR A 266 -15.65 -28.06 -8.72
C THR A 266 -16.25 -26.68 -8.99
N ARG A 267 -15.55 -25.61 -8.58
CA ARG A 267 -15.94 -24.22 -8.86
C ARG A 267 -15.55 -23.83 -10.28
N PHE A 268 -16.51 -23.93 -11.20
CA PHE A 268 -16.38 -23.39 -12.56
C PHE A 268 -16.71 -21.90 -12.58
N ALA A 269 -16.54 -21.26 -13.76
CA ALA A 269 -16.95 -19.88 -13.96
C ALA A 269 -18.42 -19.67 -13.55
N ASP A 270 -18.69 -18.55 -12.86
CA ASP A 270 -20.01 -18.14 -12.35
C ASP A 270 -20.63 -19.02 -11.26
N TYR A 271 -19.92 -20.05 -10.80
CA TYR A 271 -20.45 -20.95 -9.79
C TYR A 271 -20.30 -20.37 -8.39
N LEU A 272 -21.35 -20.56 -7.58
CA LEU A 272 -21.30 -20.44 -6.13
C LEU A 272 -21.39 -21.85 -5.55
N VAL A 273 -20.36 -22.29 -4.82
CA VAL A 273 -20.27 -23.66 -4.28
C VAL A 273 -20.14 -23.60 -2.77
N ILE A 274 -20.85 -24.47 -2.07
CA ILE A 274 -20.77 -24.59 -0.61
C ILE A 274 -19.91 -25.81 -0.23
N TYR A 275 -18.99 -25.64 0.71
CA TYR A 275 -18.14 -26.71 1.26
C TYR A 275 -18.34 -26.83 2.77
N PRO A 276 -19.24 -27.72 3.24
CA PRO A 276 -19.50 -27.91 4.67
C PRO A 276 -18.40 -28.71 5.35
N ALA A 277 -18.00 -28.32 6.57
CA ALA A 277 -16.98 -29.01 7.37
C ALA A 277 -17.31 -30.50 7.57
N SER A 278 -18.60 -30.82 7.76
CA SER A 278 -19.12 -32.18 7.97
C SER A 278 -18.82 -33.17 6.82
N SER A 279 -18.45 -32.65 5.65
CA SER A 279 -18.19 -33.45 4.45
C SER A 279 -16.82 -33.17 3.81
N ASN A 280 -15.99 -32.35 4.46
CA ASN A 280 -14.64 -31.97 4.00
C ASN A 280 -13.64 -32.17 5.15
N PRO A 281 -13.12 -33.40 5.36
CA PRO A 281 -12.26 -33.71 6.50
C PRO A 281 -10.90 -33.00 6.48
N THR A 282 -10.48 -32.49 5.32
CA THR A 282 -9.26 -31.66 5.19
C THR A 282 -9.49 -30.19 5.55
N LEU A 283 -10.73 -29.80 5.89
CA LEU A 283 -11.13 -28.43 6.18
C LEU A 283 -10.70 -27.41 5.11
N SER A 284 -10.73 -27.83 3.84
CA SER A 284 -10.38 -26.99 2.70
C SER A 284 -11.33 -27.24 1.54
N SER A 285 -11.58 -26.19 0.75
CA SER A 285 -12.36 -26.23 -0.49
C SER A 285 -11.62 -26.96 -1.64
N GLN A 286 -10.28 -27.07 -1.57
CA GLN A 286 -9.41 -27.62 -2.61
C GLN A 286 -9.60 -26.97 -4.00
N GLN A 287 -10.00 -25.70 -4.05
CA GLN A 287 -10.14 -24.95 -5.30
C GLN A 287 -8.82 -24.32 -5.74
N ASN A 288 -8.82 -23.69 -6.92
CA ASN A 288 -7.69 -22.89 -7.39
C ASN A 288 -7.78 -21.44 -6.89
N VAL A 289 -6.74 -20.67 -7.18
CA VAL A 289 -6.63 -19.26 -6.74
C VAL A 289 -7.51 -18.28 -7.52
N TYR A 290 -8.23 -18.72 -8.57
CA TYR A 290 -8.97 -17.84 -9.48
C TYR A 290 -10.42 -17.59 -9.01
N GLY A 291 -10.63 -17.19 -7.75
CA GLY A 291 -11.96 -16.86 -7.22
C GLY A 291 -11.86 -16.45 -5.75
N ILE A 292 -13.00 -16.20 -5.10
CA ILE A 292 -13.05 -15.71 -3.71
C ILE A 292 -13.84 -16.68 -2.84
N GLU A 293 -13.46 -16.78 -1.58
CA GLU A 293 -14.08 -17.66 -0.60
C GLU A 293 -14.41 -16.87 0.67
N VAL A 294 -15.51 -17.24 1.33
CA VAL A 294 -15.84 -16.77 2.67
C VAL A 294 -15.93 -17.96 3.61
N ALA A 295 -15.23 -17.89 4.74
CA ALA A 295 -15.28 -18.87 5.80
C ALA A 295 -16.38 -18.51 6.78
N VAL A 296 -17.31 -19.43 7.02
CA VAL A 296 -18.45 -19.25 7.91
C VAL A 296 -18.33 -20.23 9.07
N ASN A 297 -18.35 -19.74 10.30
CA ASN A 297 -18.25 -20.58 11.49
C ASN A 297 -19.57 -21.32 11.81
N SER A 298 -19.56 -22.14 12.87
CA SER A 298 -20.72 -22.92 13.31
C SER A 298 -21.94 -22.07 13.70
N ASP A 299 -21.73 -20.81 14.08
CA ASP A 299 -22.78 -19.87 14.45
C ASP A 299 -23.34 -19.10 13.23
N GLY A 300 -22.81 -19.39 12.04
CA GLY A 300 -23.17 -18.71 10.80
C GLY A 300 -22.42 -17.40 10.58
N VAL A 301 -21.47 -17.01 11.42
CA VAL A 301 -20.71 -15.76 11.27
C VAL A 301 -19.61 -15.94 10.22
N VAL A 302 -19.50 -15.00 9.28
CA VAL A 302 -18.37 -14.91 8.36
C VAL A 302 -17.14 -14.42 9.12
N ILE A 303 -16.11 -15.24 9.19
CA ILE A 303 -14.89 -14.97 9.96
C ILE A 303 -13.63 -14.76 9.13
N ASP A 304 -13.69 -15.08 7.83
CA ASP A 304 -12.59 -14.88 6.90
C ASP A 304 -13.14 -14.70 5.47
N LYS A 305 -12.43 -13.93 4.65
CA LYS A 305 -12.78 -13.66 3.26
C LYS A 305 -11.51 -13.40 2.45
N ASP A 306 -11.08 -14.41 1.69
CA ASP A 306 -9.92 -14.34 0.82
C ASP A 306 -9.96 -15.49 -0.20
N ILE A 307 -8.87 -15.68 -0.94
CA ILE A 307 -8.61 -16.80 -1.81
C ILE A 307 -8.18 -18.00 -0.95
N LEU A 308 -8.90 -19.12 -1.06
CA LEU A 308 -8.54 -20.40 -0.41
C LEU A 308 -8.46 -20.33 1.13
N VAL A 309 -9.43 -19.69 1.75
CA VAL A 309 -9.62 -19.68 3.20
C VAL A 309 -9.81 -21.11 3.74
N GLN A 310 -9.59 -21.29 5.05
CA GLN A 310 -9.82 -22.59 5.71
C GLN A 310 -11.28 -22.73 6.13
N ILE A 311 -11.82 -23.96 6.04
CA ILE A 311 -13.18 -24.26 6.52
C ILE A 311 -13.13 -24.29 8.05
N PRO A 312 -13.89 -23.44 8.75
CA PRO A 312 -13.92 -23.46 10.20
C PRO A 312 -14.56 -24.75 10.73
N GLU A 313 -14.13 -25.20 11.91
CA GLU A 313 -14.73 -26.39 12.53
C GLU A 313 -16.24 -26.20 12.74
N GLY A 314 -17.03 -27.20 12.33
CA GLY A 314 -18.51 -27.13 12.38
C GLY A 314 -19.16 -26.15 11.41
N GLY A 315 -18.36 -25.40 10.63
CA GLY A 315 -18.81 -24.37 9.71
C GLY A 315 -18.86 -24.82 8.24
N PHE A 316 -18.72 -23.87 7.32
CA PHE A 316 -18.63 -24.11 5.87
C PHE A 316 -17.89 -22.97 5.15
N ILE A 317 -17.46 -23.22 3.91
CA ILE A 317 -17.05 -22.16 2.97
C ILE A 317 -18.14 -21.93 1.93
N ALA A 318 -18.37 -20.67 1.56
CA ALA A 318 -19.01 -20.33 0.29
C ALA A 318 -17.96 -19.78 -0.68
N SER A 319 -17.84 -20.41 -1.85
CA SER A 319 -16.76 -20.15 -2.81
C SER A 319 -17.33 -19.73 -4.15
N GLY A 320 -16.88 -18.59 -4.68
CA GLY A 320 -17.45 -17.93 -5.85
C GLY A 320 -16.43 -17.59 -6.93
N HIS A 321 -16.83 -17.76 -8.20
CA HIS A 321 -16.09 -17.30 -9.38
C HIS A 321 -17.01 -16.44 -10.25
N GLY A 322 -16.47 -15.48 -11.03
CA GLY A 322 -17.25 -14.68 -11.99
C GLY A 322 -18.38 -13.91 -11.32
N THR A 323 -19.62 -14.04 -11.78
CA THR A 323 -20.78 -13.38 -11.15
C THR A 323 -21.05 -13.82 -9.71
N ALA A 324 -20.59 -15.01 -9.29
CA ALA A 324 -20.67 -15.43 -7.89
C ALA A 324 -19.57 -14.79 -7.05
N HIS A 325 -18.38 -14.55 -7.63
CA HIS A 325 -17.34 -13.75 -7.00
C HIS A 325 -17.84 -12.33 -6.74
N THR A 326 -18.42 -11.67 -7.75
CA THR A 326 -19.02 -10.32 -7.60
C THR A 326 -20.07 -10.29 -6.50
N PHE A 327 -20.90 -11.34 -6.38
CA PHE A 327 -21.89 -11.39 -5.29
C PHE A 327 -21.28 -11.55 -3.91
N ILE A 328 -20.29 -12.43 -3.74
CA ILE A 328 -19.59 -12.54 -2.46
C ILE A 328 -18.94 -11.19 -2.12
N GLU A 329 -18.35 -10.53 -3.10
CA GLU A 329 -17.72 -9.23 -2.89
C GLU A 329 -18.69 -8.15 -2.44
N GLU A 330 -19.80 -8.01 -3.15
CA GLU A 330 -20.77 -6.93 -2.94
C GLU A 330 -21.72 -7.18 -1.76
N ASN A 331 -21.91 -8.42 -1.32
CA ASN A 331 -23.01 -8.77 -0.41
C ASN A 331 -22.59 -9.53 0.85
N ILE A 332 -21.39 -10.12 0.89
CA ILE A 332 -20.92 -10.88 2.05
C ILE A 332 -19.67 -10.21 2.62
N HIS A 333 -19.77 -9.82 3.89
CA HIS A 333 -18.73 -9.09 4.61
C HIS A 333 -18.34 -9.86 5.87
N LEU A 334 -17.17 -9.56 6.44
CA LEU A 334 -16.80 -10.05 7.76
C LEU A 334 -17.87 -9.65 8.79
N GLY A 335 -18.22 -10.57 9.68
CA GLY A 335 -19.30 -10.40 10.65
C GLY A 335 -20.72 -10.58 10.11
N SER A 336 -20.91 -10.80 8.80
CA SER A 336 -22.23 -11.18 8.24
C SER A 336 -22.70 -12.53 8.80
N ILE A 337 -24.02 -12.70 8.95
CA ILE A 337 -24.61 -14.01 9.26
C ILE A 337 -25.04 -14.70 7.97
N VAL A 338 -24.41 -15.82 7.64
CA VAL A 338 -24.64 -16.59 6.43
C VAL A 338 -25.13 -17.98 6.79
N THR A 339 -26.25 -18.37 6.20
CA THR A 339 -26.79 -19.73 6.29
C THR A 339 -27.09 -20.25 4.89
N TYR A 340 -27.19 -21.58 4.73
CA TYR A 340 -27.60 -22.17 3.46
C TYR A 340 -28.60 -23.29 3.67
N ASN A 341 -29.48 -23.47 2.69
CA ASN A 341 -30.42 -24.58 2.62
C ASN A 341 -29.98 -25.55 1.51
N ALA A 342 -29.50 -26.73 1.91
CA ALA A 342 -29.00 -27.75 0.99
C ALA A 342 -30.05 -28.22 -0.03
N THR A 343 -31.31 -28.32 0.38
CA THR A 343 -32.42 -28.85 -0.44
C THR A 343 -32.90 -27.81 -1.44
N ALA A 344 -33.13 -26.58 -1.00
CA ALA A 344 -33.57 -25.48 -1.87
C ALA A 344 -32.42 -24.90 -2.71
N LYS A 345 -31.18 -25.26 -2.38
CA LYS A 345 -29.94 -24.70 -2.94
C LYS A 345 -29.89 -23.17 -2.83
N THR A 346 -30.30 -22.63 -1.69
CA THR A 346 -30.26 -21.20 -1.42
C THR A 346 -29.23 -20.87 -0.35
N ILE A 347 -28.48 -19.80 -0.54
CA ILE A 347 -27.69 -19.13 0.50
C ILE A 347 -28.46 -17.90 0.95
N THR A 348 -28.49 -17.64 2.25
CA THR A 348 -29.11 -16.45 2.84
C THR A 348 -28.06 -15.70 3.63
N VAL A 349 -27.88 -14.44 3.29
CA VAL A 349 -26.92 -13.53 3.91
C VAL A 349 -27.74 -12.48 4.66
N SER A 350 -27.51 -12.37 5.96
CA SER A 350 -28.10 -11.33 6.81
C SER A 350 -26.97 -10.39 7.21
N ASN A 351 -26.99 -9.19 6.68
CA ASN A 351 -26.04 -8.14 7.01
C ASN A 351 -26.69 -7.23 8.04
N HIS A 352 -25.92 -6.88 9.07
CA HIS A 352 -26.32 -5.91 10.06
C HIS A 352 -25.13 -5.04 10.41
N LEU A 353 -25.24 -3.74 10.16
CA LEU A 353 -24.17 -2.76 10.30
C LEU A 353 -23.48 -2.83 11.66
N ILE A 354 -24.28 -2.92 12.73
CA ILE A 354 -23.77 -2.97 14.11
C ILE A 354 -22.94 -4.24 14.35
N ASP A 355 -23.37 -5.38 13.80
CA ASP A 355 -22.65 -6.65 14.00
C ASP A 355 -21.35 -6.69 13.21
N GLN A 356 -21.39 -6.27 11.95
CA GLN A 356 -20.22 -6.23 11.08
C GLN A 356 -19.18 -5.24 11.58
N THR A 357 -19.61 -4.04 11.99
CA THR A 357 -18.72 -3.04 12.58
C THR A 357 -18.10 -3.58 13.85
N LEU A 358 -18.89 -4.10 14.78
CA LEU A 358 -18.37 -4.60 16.05
C LEU A 358 -17.42 -5.79 15.85
N TYR A 359 -17.73 -6.73 14.96
CA TYR A 359 -16.87 -7.85 14.62
C TYR A 359 -15.50 -7.39 14.10
N ASN A 360 -15.50 -6.48 13.12
CA ASN A 360 -14.26 -5.95 12.54
C ASN A 360 -13.40 -5.24 13.60
N TYR A 361 -14.00 -4.40 14.43
CA TYR A 361 -13.26 -3.64 15.44
C TYR A 361 -12.80 -4.51 16.61
N GLN A 362 -13.52 -5.59 16.93
CA GLN A 362 -13.04 -6.61 17.87
C GLN A 362 -11.82 -7.34 17.31
N TYR A 363 -11.85 -7.72 16.03
CA TYR A 363 -10.73 -8.36 15.35
C TYR A 363 -9.49 -7.47 15.34
N GLU A 364 -9.63 -6.22 14.90
CA GLU A 364 -8.54 -5.23 14.89
C GLU A 364 -8.05 -4.90 16.30
N ALA A 365 -8.94 -4.84 17.30
CA ALA A 365 -8.55 -4.62 18.70
C ALA A 365 -7.70 -5.77 19.26
N ASN A 366 -7.96 -7.01 18.85
CA ASN A 366 -7.12 -8.15 19.22
C ASN A 366 -5.73 -8.03 18.59
N ILE A 367 -5.63 -7.68 17.30
CA ILE A 367 -4.34 -7.44 16.64
C ILE A 367 -3.57 -6.31 17.33
N ALA A 368 -4.23 -5.17 17.59
CA ALA A 368 -3.64 -4.05 18.30
C ALA A 368 -3.17 -4.43 19.71
N GLN A 369 -3.97 -5.22 20.42
CA GLN A 369 -3.61 -5.74 21.75
C GLN A 369 -2.36 -6.61 21.69
N ASP A 370 -2.29 -7.54 20.74
CA ASP A 370 -1.14 -8.42 20.55
C ASP A 370 0.12 -7.61 20.22
N LEU A 371 0.04 -6.64 19.32
CA LEU A 371 1.16 -5.75 18.98
C LEU A 371 1.69 -4.98 20.21
N VAL A 372 0.79 -4.35 20.96
CA VAL A 372 1.16 -3.52 22.12
C VAL A 372 1.68 -4.36 23.27
N TYR A 373 1.06 -5.51 23.56
CA TYR A 373 1.50 -6.37 24.65
C TYR A 373 2.79 -7.09 24.31
N THR A 374 2.98 -7.54 23.07
CA THR A 374 4.27 -8.05 22.61
C THR A 374 5.35 -6.99 22.77
N ALA A 375 5.13 -5.76 22.28
CA ALA A 375 6.07 -4.66 22.46
C ALA A 375 6.40 -4.38 23.93
N ARG A 376 5.39 -4.41 24.81
CA ARG A 376 5.53 -4.15 26.25
C ARG A 376 6.26 -5.26 26.99
N ASP A 377 5.85 -6.51 26.78
CA ASP A 377 6.24 -7.66 27.57
C ASP A 377 7.57 -8.23 27.10
N GLU A 378 7.82 -8.22 25.79
CA GLU A 378 9.11 -8.59 25.20
C GLU A 378 10.09 -7.41 25.15
N MET A 379 9.69 -6.22 25.63
CA MET A 379 10.55 -5.03 25.80
C MET A 379 11.22 -4.52 24.51
N TYR A 380 10.48 -4.49 23.40
CA TYR A 380 10.96 -3.92 22.15
C TYR A 380 11.13 -2.39 22.25
N ASP A 381 12.19 -1.86 21.62
CA ASP A 381 12.37 -0.42 21.38
C ASP A 381 11.46 0.05 20.24
N VAL A 382 10.18 0.19 20.56
CA VAL A 382 9.16 0.66 19.62
C VAL A 382 9.01 2.17 19.63
N ASN A 383 8.41 2.71 18.57
CA ASN A 383 8.29 4.13 18.33
C ASN A 383 7.62 4.93 19.48
N ASN A 384 6.52 4.45 20.07
CA ASN A 384 5.88 5.11 21.22
C ASN A 384 4.96 4.17 22.03
N LEU A 385 5.55 3.32 22.85
CA LEU A 385 4.78 2.36 23.66
C LEU A 385 3.75 3.01 24.60
N SER A 386 4.04 4.19 25.16
CA SER A 386 3.12 4.84 26.11
C SER A 386 1.85 5.29 25.42
N ARG A 387 1.96 5.97 24.26
CA ARG A 387 0.81 6.34 23.45
C ARG A 387 0.06 5.12 22.91
N ALA A 388 0.77 4.06 22.54
CA ALA A 388 0.14 2.81 22.10
C ALA A 388 -0.72 2.18 23.20
N LEU A 389 -0.24 2.17 24.46
CA LEU A 389 -1.00 1.67 25.61
C LEU A 389 -2.23 2.53 25.92
N GLU A 390 -2.11 3.86 25.85
CA GLU A 390 -3.22 4.79 26.03
C GLU A 390 -4.29 4.59 24.96
N ASN A 391 -3.88 4.55 23.69
CA ASN A 391 -4.78 4.32 22.55
C ASN A 391 -5.44 2.94 22.63
N LEU A 392 -4.70 1.90 23.03
CA LEU A 392 -5.27 0.56 23.20
C LEU A 392 -6.35 0.55 24.28
N ALA A 393 -6.13 1.26 25.40
CA ALA A 393 -7.14 1.37 26.44
C ALA A 393 -8.43 2.03 25.92
N THR A 394 -8.31 3.12 25.15
CA THR A 394 -9.45 3.78 24.49
C THR A 394 -10.17 2.85 23.51
N ILE A 395 -9.43 2.10 22.69
CA ILE A 395 -10.02 1.13 21.75
C ILE A 395 -10.81 0.06 22.50
N LEU A 396 -10.22 -0.56 23.53
CA LEU A 396 -10.86 -1.65 24.28
C LEU A 396 -12.10 -1.17 25.04
N ASP A 397 -12.06 0.03 25.61
CA ASP A 397 -13.23 0.64 26.26
C ASP A 397 -14.34 0.97 25.25
N GLY A 398 -13.96 1.53 24.10
CA GLY A 398 -14.87 1.80 22.98
C GLY A 398 -15.56 0.55 22.46
N VAL A 399 -14.80 -0.51 22.16
CA VAL A 399 -15.34 -1.81 21.71
C VAL A 399 -16.26 -2.42 22.77
N THR A 400 -15.90 -2.34 24.05
CA THR A 400 -16.74 -2.82 25.15
C THR A 400 -18.06 -2.05 25.24
N THR A 401 -18.00 -0.73 25.07
CA THR A 401 -19.20 0.14 25.08
C THR A 401 -20.09 -0.14 23.87
N MET A 402 -19.50 -0.32 22.69
CA MET A 402 -20.21 -0.69 21.47
C MET A 402 -20.94 -2.04 21.59
N GLU A 403 -20.32 -3.04 22.24
CA GLU A 403 -20.99 -4.32 22.56
C GLU A 403 -22.18 -4.12 23.52
N GLY A 404 -22.04 -3.25 24.52
CA GLY A 404 -23.15 -2.87 25.41
C GLY A 404 -24.31 -2.18 24.67
N LEU A 405 -24.00 -1.33 23.68
CA LEU A 405 -24.99 -0.63 22.86
C LEU A 405 -25.72 -1.56 21.89
N LYS A 406 -25.04 -2.57 21.33
CA LYS A 406 -25.62 -3.53 20.39
C LYS A 406 -26.95 -4.11 20.87
N THR A 407 -27.03 -4.57 22.12
CA THR A 407 -28.27 -5.12 22.70
C THR A 407 -29.40 -4.08 22.79
N LYS A 408 -29.07 -2.83 23.15
CA LYS A 408 -30.06 -1.73 23.21
C LYS A 408 -30.59 -1.37 21.82
N ILE A 409 -29.68 -1.30 20.84
CA ILE A 409 -30.03 -0.98 19.45
C ILE A 409 -30.95 -2.05 18.88
N TYR A 410 -30.69 -3.34 19.12
CA TYR A 410 -31.57 -4.41 18.69
C TYR A 410 -32.99 -4.33 19.27
N ASN A 411 -33.10 -3.92 20.53
CA ASN A 411 -34.39 -3.86 21.22
C ASN A 411 -35.20 -2.60 20.88
N THR A 412 -34.54 -1.47 20.64
CA THR A 412 -35.21 -0.16 20.60
C THR A 412 -35.05 0.61 19.30
N GLN A 413 -33.98 0.32 18.54
CA GLN A 413 -33.52 1.14 17.39
C GLN A 413 -33.48 2.65 17.69
N ASN A 414 -33.18 3.01 18.94
CA ASN A 414 -33.14 4.42 19.36
C ASN A 414 -32.02 5.18 18.61
N PRO A 415 -32.33 6.32 17.95
CA PRO A 415 -31.32 7.13 17.26
C PRO A 415 -30.14 7.59 18.13
N VAL A 416 -30.34 7.75 19.43
CA VAL A 416 -29.26 8.13 20.37
C VAL A 416 -28.26 6.99 20.52
N ASP A 417 -28.72 5.77 20.81
CA ASP A 417 -27.83 4.61 20.98
C ASP A 417 -27.07 4.30 19.67
N ILE A 418 -27.74 4.44 18.51
CA ILE A 418 -27.10 4.28 17.19
C ILE A 418 -26.07 5.39 16.95
N GLY A 419 -26.40 6.64 17.28
CA GLY A 419 -25.49 7.77 17.14
C GLY A 419 -24.24 7.63 18.00
N GLU A 420 -24.41 7.21 19.27
CA GLU A 420 -23.32 6.94 20.19
C GLU A 420 -22.41 5.82 19.69
N PHE A 421 -22.98 4.74 19.16
CA PHE A 421 -22.20 3.64 18.56
C PHE A 421 -21.32 4.12 17.40
N LEU A 422 -21.87 4.96 16.52
CA LEU A 422 -21.13 5.51 15.36
C LEU A 422 -20.09 6.56 15.79
N ASP A 423 -20.35 7.33 16.83
CA ASP A 423 -19.38 8.28 17.38
C ASP A 423 -18.18 7.55 17.98
N ILE A 424 -18.40 6.49 18.76
CA ILE A 424 -17.31 5.66 19.31
C ILE A 424 -16.51 5.01 18.17
N LYS A 425 -17.20 4.48 17.15
CA LYS A 425 -16.54 3.93 15.94
C LYS A 425 -15.61 4.98 15.33
N ASP A 426 -16.09 6.20 15.09
CA ASP A 426 -15.31 7.27 14.46
C ASP A 426 -14.16 7.77 15.36
N GLU A 427 -14.29 7.66 16.70
CA GLU A 427 -13.23 7.98 17.66
C GLU A 427 -12.08 6.95 17.64
N ILE A 428 -12.40 5.65 17.62
CA ILE A 428 -11.38 4.60 17.76
C ILE A 428 -10.74 4.18 16.43
N GLU A 429 -11.41 4.38 15.29
CA GLU A 429 -10.92 4.02 13.95
C GLU A 429 -9.49 4.52 13.63
N PRO A 430 -9.13 5.82 13.82
CA PRO A 430 -7.78 6.29 13.53
C PRO A 430 -6.72 5.75 14.51
N LEU A 431 -7.12 5.22 15.67
CA LEU A 431 -6.19 4.76 16.70
C LEU A 431 -5.51 3.44 16.33
N PHE A 432 -6.13 2.60 15.50
CA PHE A 432 -5.51 1.34 15.04
C PHE A 432 -4.24 1.59 14.23
N GLU A 433 -4.31 2.49 13.24
CA GLU A 433 -3.15 2.88 12.44
C GLU A 433 -2.08 3.54 13.32
N GLN A 434 -2.48 4.37 14.29
CA GLN A 434 -1.53 4.98 15.23
C GLN A 434 -0.83 3.94 16.11
N ILE A 435 -1.53 2.92 16.60
CA ILE A 435 -0.92 1.81 17.36
C ILE A 435 0.05 1.03 16.47
N PHE A 436 -0.31 0.76 15.22
CA PHE A 436 0.59 0.11 14.28
C PHE A 436 1.91 0.89 14.19
N PHE A 437 1.86 2.20 13.89
CA PHE A 437 3.08 3.02 13.83
C PHE A 437 3.84 3.12 15.15
N ASP A 438 3.12 3.20 16.28
CA ASP A 438 3.73 3.31 17.61
C ASP A 438 4.43 2.04 18.08
N THR A 439 4.05 0.89 17.52
CA THR A 439 4.59 -0.43 17.85
C THR A 439 5.64 -0.91 16.83
N LEU A 440 5.92 -0.14 15.77
CA LEU A 440 7.02 -0.44 14.86
C LEU A 440 8.38 -0.26 15.55
N VAL A 441 9.32 -1.15 15.20
CA VAL A 441 10.72 -1.05 15.58
C VAL A 441 11.49 -0.32 14.48
N SER A 442 12.29 0.67 14.87
CA SER A 442 13.19 1.39 13.96
C SER A 442 14.64 1.08 14.33
N ARG A 443 15.29 0.23 13.52
CA ARG A 443 16.68 -0.19 13.77
C ARG A 443 17.63 0.99 13.56
N ARG A 444 18.74 0.98 14.29
CA ARG A 444 19.81 1.99 14.14
C ARG A 444 20.99 1.49 13.30
N ILE A 445 21.02 0.19 13.01
CA ILE A 445 21.99 -0.46 12.12
C ILE A 445 21.19 -1.17 11.04
N GLU A 446 21.08 -0.54 9.87
CA GLU A 446 20.43 -1.07 8.68
C GLU A 446 20.73 -0.15 7.49
N SER A 447 20.86 -0.72 6.29
CA SER A 447 20.97 0.10 5.06
C SER A 447 19.58 0.50 4.55
N ARG A 448 19.35 1.80 4.45
CA ARG A 448 18.10 2.41 3.99
C ARG A 448 18.33 3.04 2.63
N GLY A 449 18.06 2.26 1.60
CA GLY A 449 18.34 2.58 0.21
C GLY A 449 17.18 3.23 -0.52
N THR A 450 17.49 3.97 -1.58
CA THR A 450 16.51 4.34 -2.60
C THR A 450 17.12 4.46 -3.99
N TRP A 451 16.38 4.02 -5.02
CA TRP A 451 16.75 4.31 -6.40
C TRP A 451 16.43 5.76 -6.75
N HIS A 452 17.41 6.43 -7.34
CA HIS A 452 17.29 7.81 -7.76
C HIS A 452 17.71 7.95 -9.22
N ARG A 453 16.72 8.26 -10.06
CA ARG A 453 16.93 8.74 -11.43
C ARG A 453 17.10 10.24 -11.40
N PRO A 454 18.28 10.78 -11.75
CA PRO A 454 18.51 12.22 -11.79
C PRO A 454 17.52 13.00 -12.65
N TYR A 455 17.08 14.14 -12.10
CA TYR A 455 16.29 15.14 -12.81
C TYR A 455 16.62 16.58 -12.40
N GLU A 456 17.56 16.74 -11.47
CA GLU A 456 17.98 18.00 -10.90
C GLU A 456 18.90 18.73 -11.88
N THR A 457 18.51 19.94 -12.28
CA THR A 457 19.22 20.72 -13.31
C THR A 457 20.16 21.78 -12.75
N ASN A 458 20.40 21.78 -11.44
CA ASN A 458 21.37 22.65 -10.76
C ASN A 458 21.69 22.14 -9.35
N LEU A 459 22.72 22.72 -8.73
CA LEU A 459 23.20 22.36 -7.39
C LEU A 459 22.13 22.50 -6.30
N THR A 460 21.33 23.58 -6.30
CA THR A 460 20.29 23.79 -5.27
C THR A 460 19.27 22.66 -5.27
N LEU A 461 18.89 22.16 -6.44
CA LEU A 461 17.95 21.04 -6.55
C LEU A 461 18.56 19.74 -6.01
N ILE A 462 19.83 19.44 -6.33
CA ILE A 462 20.57 18.29 -5.77
C ILE A 462 20.61 18.37 -4.24
N GLN A 463 20.97 19.53 -3.70
CA GLN A 463 20.99 19.77 -2.25
C GLN A 463 19.61 19.57 -1.61
N SER A 464 18.55 20.04 -2.28
CA SER A 464 17.17 19.82 -1.81
C SER A 464 16.81 18.34 -1.80
N THR A 465 17.23 17.56 -2.79
CA THR A 465 17.05 16.10 -2.84
C THR A 465 17.70 15.42 -1.66
N LEU A 466 18.98 15.69 -1.45
CA LEU A 466 19.76 15.04 -0.40
C LEU A 466 19.31 15.48 1.00
N ASN A 467 18.91 16.74 1.18
CA ASN A 467 18.33 17.20 2.45
C ASN A 467 17.03 16.46 2.77
N GLU A 468 16.17 16.25 1.78
CA GLU A 468 14.90 15.53 1.93
C GLU A 468 15.15 14.07 2.30
N LEU A 469 16.05 13.38 1.60
CA LEU A 469 16.47 12.02 1.92
C LEU A 469 17.07 11.91 3.33
N LYS A 470 17.96 12.83 3.72
CA LYS A 470 18.53 12.86 5.07
C LYS A 470 17.46 13.08 6.14
N SER A 471 16.45 13.91 5.87
CA SER A 471 15.33 14.17 6.80
C SER A 471 14.42 12.95 7.04
N MET A 472 14.48 11.95 6.15
CA MET A 472 13.79 10.67 6.27
C MET A 472 14.74 9.53 6.70
N ASN A 473 15.96 9.87 7.12
CA ASN A 473 17.00 8.95 7.57
C ASN A 473 17.39 7.87 6.54
N PHE A 474 17.38 8.19 5.24
CA PHE A 474 18.04 7.35 4.24
C PHE A 474 19.55 7.38 4.44
N THR A 475 20.20 6.23 4.24
CA THR A 475 21.66 6.06 4.35
C THR A 475 22.31 5.84 2.99
N ASP A 476 21.59 5.27 2.02
CA ASP A 476 22.14 4.87 0.72
C ASP A 476 21.26 5.38 -0.44
N VAL A 477 21.89 5.84 -1.52
CA VAL A 477 21.25 6.24 -2.77
C VAL A 477 21.88 5.46 -3.93
N TYR A 478 21.03 4.73 -4.64
CA TYR A 478 21.38 4.11 -5.91
C TYR A 478 21.13 5.13 -7.03
N LEU A 479 22.17 5.89 -7.34
CA LEU A 479 22.16 6.99 -8.29
C LEU A 479 22.30 6.45 -9.71
N GLU A 480 21.33 6.68 -10.58
CA GLU A 480 21.39 6.19 -11.97
C GLU A 480 22.45 6.96 -12.77
N THR A 481 23.62 6.35 -13.00
CA THR A 481 24.81 7.01 -13.57
C THR A 481 25.00 6.76 -15.06
N PHE A 482 24.54 5.61 -15.54
CA PHE A 482 24.49 5.26 -16.96
C PHE A 482 23.07 4.79 -17.30
N TRP A 483 22.32 5.63 -18.02
CA TRP A 483 20.94 5.33 -18.38
C TRP A 483 20.65 5.69 -19.85
N ASN A 484 19.80 4.91 -20.50
CA ASN A 484 19.41 5.06 -21.91
C ASN A 484 20.62 5.29 -22.86
N GLY A 485 21.80 4.77 -22.54
CA GLY A 485 23.04 4.98 -23.31
C GLY A 485 23.69 6.35 -23.16
N TYR A 486 23.47 7.04 -22.04
CA TYR A 486 24.13 8.29 -21.68
C TYR A 486 24.74 8.20 -20.28
N THR A 487 25.82 8.94 -20.06
CA THR A 487 26.41 9.16 -18.73
C THR A 487 25.86 10.44 -18.10
N ILE A 488 25.80 10.47 -16.76
CA ILE A 488 25.50 11.68 -15.99
C ILE A 488 26.76 12.47 -15.59
N TYR A 489 27.91 12.04 -16.09
CA TYR A 489 29.20 12.70 -16.00
C TYR A 489 29.81 12.86 -17.39
N LYS A 490 30.76 13.77 -17.57
CA LYS A 490 31.43 13.97 -18.86
C LYS A 490 32.37 12.79 -19.17
N SER A 491 32.06 12.06 -20.24
CA SER A 491 32.79 10.88 -20.71
C SER A 491 33.29 11.10 -22.14
N GLU A 492 34.44 10.51 -22.48
CA GLU A 492 34.91 10.43 -23.87
C GLU A 492 34.29 9.23 -24.61
N LEU A 493 33.76 8.25 -23.87
CA LEU A 493 33.18 7.02 -24.40
C LEU A 493 31.69 7.18 -24.74
N ALA A 494 30.93 7.84 -23.85
CA ALA A 494 29.48 7.99 -23.94
C ALA A 494 29.03 9.46 -23.95
N PRO A 495 27.89 9.77 -24.60
CA PRO A 495 27.35 11.11 -24.58
C PRO A 495 26.84 11.51 -23.19
N TYR A 496 27.07 12.77 -22.81
CA TYR A 496 26.48 13.36 -21.61
C TYR A 496 24.96 13.44 -21.74
N HIS A 497 24.23 13.12 -20.67
CA HIS A 497 22.77 13.05 -20.75
C HIS A 497 22.14 14.42 -21.02
N THR A 498 21.36 14.50 -22.10
CA THR A 498 20.74 15.74 -22.64
C THR A 498 19.84 16.52 -21.67
N ILE A 499 19.39 15.92 -20.57
CA ILE A 499 18.63 16.66 -19.53
C ILE A 499 19.48 17.75 -18.85
N PHE A 500 20.80 17.60 -18.90
CA PHE A 500 21.76 18.51 -18.29
C PHE A 500 22.33 19.53 -19.28
N ASP A 501 21.79 19.60 -20.50
CA ASP A 501 22.18 20.59 -21.49
C ASP A 501 21.96 22.00 -20.94
N GLY A 502 23.07 22.75 -20.77
CA GLY A 502 23.05 24.10 -20.19
C GLY A 502 22.87 24.15 -18.66
N ALA A 503 22.85 23.01 -17.98
CA ALA A 503 22.85 22.95 -16.52
C ALA A 503 24.22 23.35 -15.95
N THR A 504 24.23 23.95 -14.75
CA THR A 504 25.45 24.30 -14.01
C THR A 504 25.33 23.81 -12.57
N PHE A 505 26.39 23.20 -12.06
CA PHE A 505 26.40 22.61 -10.72
C PHE A 505 27.33 23.34 -9.75
N GLY A 506 27.52 24.65 -9.93
CA GLY A 506 28.36 25.46 -9.05
C GLY A 506 29.85 25.22 -9.32
N GLU A 507 30.59 24.83 -8.29
CA GLU A 507 32.03 24.54 -8.38
C GLU A 507 32.35 23.15 -8.94
N TYR A 508 31.35 22.28 -9.03
CA TYR A 508 31.48 20.90 -9.50
C TYR A 508 31.55 20.81 -11.03
N GLU A 509 32.28 19.81 -11.53
CA GLU A 509 32.56 19.65 -12.96
C GLU A 509 31.32 19.26 -13.77
N ASP A 510 30.46 18.42 -13.19
CA ASP A 510 29.21 17.91 -13.76
C ASP A 510 28.22 17.45 -12.67
N TYR A 511 27.13 16.80 -13.08
CA TYR A 511 26.08 16.34 -12.18
C TYR A 511 26.59 15.28 -11.19
N MET A 512 27.36 14.29 -11.66
CA MET A 512 27.81 13.18 -10.81
C MET A 512 28.72 13.68 -9.70
N ASP A 513 29.70 14.51 -10.09
CA ASP A 513 30.64 15.14 -9.17
C ASP A 513 29.90 15.95 -8.09
N ALA A 514 28.90 16.74 -8.49
CA ALA A 514 28.06 17.50 -7.56
C ALA A 514 27.26 16.60 -6.61
N PHE A 515 26.61 15.56 -7.13
CA PHE A 515 25.75 14.70 -6.34
C PHE A 515 26.55 13.88 -5.31
N VAL A 516 27.65 13.25 -5.73
CA VAL A 516 28.50 12.44 -4.85
C VAL A 516 29.08 13.29 -3.72
N ASN A 517 29.67 14.45 -4.04
CA ASN A 517 30.27 15.30 -3.01
C ASN A 517 29.24 15.93 -2.06
N GLU A 518 28.06 16.32 -2.55
CA GLU A 518 26.99 16.83 -1.69
C GLU A 518 26.34 15.74 -0.83
N ALA A 519 26.29 14.50 -1.30
CA ALA A 519 25.79 13.36 -0.53
C ALA A 519 26.75 13.03 0.62
N LYS A 520 28.07 13.04 0.36
CA LYS A 520 29.11 12.84 1.39
C LYS A 520 29.01 13.84 2.53
N LYS A 521 28.71 15.13 2.25
CA LYS A 521 28.49 16.16 3.29
C LYS A 521 27.30 15.87 4.23
N ARG A 522 26.47 14.88 3.89
CA ARG A 522 25.26 14.50 4.61
C ARG A 522 25.31 13.04 5.07
N ASP A 523 26.46 12.38 5.05
CA ASP A 523 26.61 10.94 5.34
C ASP A 523 25.56 10.10 4.60
N ILE A 524 25.49 10.29 3.27
CA ILE A 524 24.69 9.46 2.37
C ILE A 524 25.64 8.78 1.40
N ASN A 525 25.63 7.45 1.42
CA ASN A 525 26.39 6.61 0.52
C ASN A 525 25.80 6.64 -0.88
N VAL A 526 26.64 6.84 -1.90
CA VAL A 526 26.21 6.83 -3.31
C VAL A 526 26.71 5.58 -3.99
N HIS A 527 25.77 4.77 -4.46
CA HIS A 527 25.99 3.61 -5.30
C HIS A 527 25.66 3.98 -6.75
N ALA A 528 26.57 3.70 -7.67
CA ALA A 528 26.33 3.94 -9.09
C ALA A 528 25.40 2.88 -9.67
N TRP A 529 24.11 3.22 -9.84
CA TRP A 529 23.12 2.40 -10.51
C TRP A 529 23.27 2.52 -12.03
N VAL A 530 23.44 1.39 -12.71
CA VAL A 530 23.67 1.34 -14.16
C VAL A 530 22.69 0.41 -14.85
N GLU A 531 22.18 0.85 -16.01
CA GLU A 531 21.39 0.01 -16.90
C GLU A 531 22.34 -0.80 -17.80
N ASN A 532 22.42 -2.12 -17.60
CA ASN A 532 23.31 -2.99 -18.37
C ASN A 532 22.75 -3.23 -19.78
N PHE A 533 23.56 -2.95 -20.81
CA PHE A 533 23.27 -3.11 -22.24
C PHE A 533 22.05 -2.34 -22.78
N PHE A 534 21.17 -1.81 -21.94
CA PHE A 534 20.02 -1.00 -22.34
C PHE A 534 20.47 0.40 -22.79
N VAL A 535 20.02 0.81 -23.98
CA VAL A 535 20.45 2.08 -24.62
C VAL A 535 19.28 2.94 -25.08
N GLY A 536 18.12 2.75 -24.44
CA GLY A 536 16.94 3.59 -24.59
C GLY A 536 15.78 2.90 -25.32
N ALA A 537 14.90 3.71 -25.90
CA ALA A 537 13.80 3.22 -26.72
C ALA A 537 14.01 3.60 -28.18
N HIS A 538 13.47 2.84 -29.12
CA HIS A 538 13.70 3.08 -30.55
C HIS A 538 13.21 4.47 -31.04
N TRP A 539 12.25 5.09 -30.36
CA TRP A 539 11.79 6.46 -30.63
C TRP A 539 12.64 7.56 -29.97
N LYS A 540 13.60 7.18 -29.10
CA LYS A 540 14.51 8.10 -28.39
C LYS A 540 15.84 7.38 -28.07
N ALA A 541 16.50 6.90 -29.11
CA ALA A 541 17.78 6.22 -28.99
C ALA A 541 18.91 7.22 -28.67
N SER A 542 19.91 6.80 -27.91
CA SER A 542 21.16 7.57 -27.76
C SER A 542 21.99 7.53 -29.04
N PRO A 543 22.92 8.49 -29.24
CA PRO A 543 23.92 8.44 -30.30
C PRO A 543 24.73 7.13 -30.37
N LEU A 544 24.83 6.38 -29.26
CA LEU A 544 25.50 5.09 -29.23
C LEU A 544 24.82 4.07 -30.13
N TRP A 545 23.49 4.11 -30.24
CA TRP A 545 22.73 3.17 -31.06
C TRP A 545 23.15 3.21 -32.53
N ASP A 546 23.33 4.41 -33.07
CA ASP A 546 23.76 4.63 -34.47
C ASP A 546 25.27 4.47 -34.67
N ARG A 547 26.06 4.68 -33.60
CA ARG A 547 27.50 4.49 -33.63
C ARG A 547 27.90 3.01 -33.73
N TYR A 548 27.13 2.11 -33.13
CA TYR A 548 27.45 0.68 -33.02
C TYR A 548 26.32 -0.23 -33.53
N PRO A 549 26.03 -0.22 -34.85
CA PRO A 549 24.96 -1.03 -35.43
C PRO A 549 25.16 -2.54 -35.28
N GLU A 550 26.40 -3.01 -35.18
CA GLU A 550 26.78 -4.41 -35.02
C GLU A 550 26.51 -4.98 -33.62
N TRP A 551 26.36 -4.12 -32.61
CA TRP A 551 26.05 -4.53 -31.24
C TRP A 551 24.55 -4.69 -30.99
N ARG A 552 23.70 -4.22 -31.90
CA ARG A 552 22.24 -4.15 -31.70
C ARG A 552 21.63 -5.53 -31.50
N LEU A 553 20.96 -5.73 -30.37
CA LEU A 553 20.25 -6.95 -30.05
C LEU A 553 19.16 -7.24 -31.11
N ILE A 554 19.00 -8.51 -31.46
CA ILE A 554 17.99 -8.99 -32.40
C ILE A 554 16.99 -9.90 -31.69
N ASP A 555 15.69 -9.66 -31.92
CA ASP A 555 14.62 -10.53 -31.44
C ASP A 555 14.43 -11.78 -32.31
N ILE A 556 13.61 -12.73 -31.86
CA ILE A 556 13.28 -13.93 -32.62
C ILE A 556 12.70 -13.57 -34.01
N ASN A 557 12.06 -12.41 -34.17
CA ASN A 557 11.46 -11.95 -35.42
C ASN A 557 12.42 -11.24 -36.38
N GLY A 558 13.64 -10.91 -35.93
CA GLY A 558 14.58 -10.10 -36.68
C GLY A 558 14.43 -8.60 -36.47
N GLY A 559 13.58 -8.17 -35.55
CA GLY A 559 13.48 -6.81 -35.07
C GLY A 559 14.66 -6.43 -34.19
N GLN A 560 14.95 -5.13 -34.12
CA GLN A 560 16.05 -4.56 -33.31
C GLN A 560 15.54 -3.91 -32.01
N PHE A 561 14.27 -4.07 -31.70
CA PHE A 561 13.64 -3.56 -30.50
C PHE A 561 12.58 -4.56 -30.01
N ILE A 562 12.30 -4.50 -28.73
CA ILE A 562 11.38 -5.42 -28.06
C ILE A 562 9.96 -5.20 -28.54
N THR A 563 9.26 -6.28 -28.91
CA THR A 563 7.83 -6.22 -29.26
C THR A 563 7.05 -7.44 -28.78
N GLY A 564 5.78 -7.23 -28.49
CA GLY A 564 4.80 -8.33 -28.36
C GLY A 564 4.81 -9.03 -27.01
N LYS A 565 5.45 -8.46 -25.99
CA LYS A 565 5.35 -8.93 -24.61
C LYS A 565 3.96 -8.56 -24.04
N PRO A 566 3.18 -9.54 -23.52
CA PRO A 566 1.92 -9.24 -22.85
C PRO A 566 2.13 -8.30 -21.67
N GLY A 567 1.33 -7.24 -21.57
CA GLY A 567 1.52 -6.18 -20.55
C GLY A 567 2.29 -4.97 -21.06
N GLY A 568 3.05 -5.11 -22.16
CA GLY A 568 3.79 -4.02 -22.80
C GLY A 568 5.03 -3.57 -22.02
N GLU A 569 5.51 -4.34 -21.04
CA GLU A 569 6.77 -4.01 -20.37
C GLU A 569 7.93 -4.10 -21.37
N GLU A 570 8.85 -3.14 -21.32
CA GLU A 570 9.99 -3.04 -22.23
C GLU A 570 9.61 -2.85 -23.72
N GLU A 571 8.33 -2.69 -24.07
CA GLU A 571 7.90 -2.52 -25.47
C GLU A 571 8.63 -1.35 -26.13
N GLY A 572 9.26 -1.61 -27.27
CA GLY A 572 10.03 -0.63 -28.03
C GLY A 572 11.41 -0.31 -27.46
N PHE A 573 11.85 -0.96 -26.38
CA PHE A 573 13.19 -0.79 -25.82
C PHE A 573 14.27 -1.37 -26.74
N ILE A 574 15.46 -0.79 -26.69
CA ILE A 574 16.63 -1.19 -27.48
C ILE A 574 17.81 -1.50 -26.57
N PHE A 575 18.51 -2.58 -26.90
CA PHE A 575 19.62 -3.12 -26.12
C PHE A 575 20.78 -3.47 -27.05
N PHE A 576 22.00 -3.39 -26.54
CA PHE A 576 23.13 -4.10 -27.11
C PHE A 576 23.10 -5.58 -26.71
N ASP A 577 23.69 -6.45 -27.51
CA ASP A 577 23.72 -7.89 -27.25
C ASP A 577 24.82 -8.22 -26.23
N PRO A 578 24.47 -8.80 -25.06
CA PRO A 578 25.43 -9.27 -24.07
C PRO A 578 26.45 -10.29 -24.61
N ALA A 579 26.17 -10.96 -25.73
CA ALA A 579 27.10 -11.88 -26.36
C ALA A 579 28.25 -11.16 -27.10
N HIS A 580 28.08 -9.89 -27.48
CA HIS A 580 29.07 -9.19 -28.32
C HIS A 580 30.27 -8.69 -27.49
N PRO A 581 31.52 -9.12 -27.77
CA PRO A 581 32.69 -8.83 -26.93
C PRO A 581 33.00 -7.33 -26.84
N ASP A 582 32.91 -6.59 -27.94
CA ASP A 582 33.20 -5.15 -27.94
C ASP A 582 32.16 -4.34 -27.15
N ALA A 583 30.88 -4.75 -27.18
CA ALA A 583 29.84 -4.13 -26.38
C ALA A 583 30.09 -4.36 -24.88
N ARG A 584 30.50 -5.58 -24.49
CA ARG A 584 30.93 -5.89 -23.12
C ARG A 584 32.11 -5.02 -22.71
N GLN A 585 33.14 -4.91 -23.53
CA GLN A 585 34.31 -4.09 -23.22
C GLN A 585 33.95 -2.61 -23.04
N PHE A 586 33.11 -2.06 -23.92
CA PHE A 586 32.61 -0.69 -23.79
C PHE A 586 31.91 -0.45 -22.44
N ILE A 587 31.01 -1.34 -22.03
CA ILE A 587 30.31 -1.22 -20.75
C ILE A 587 31.29 -1.31 -19.57
N LYS A 588 32.27 -2.23 -19.62
CA LYS A 588 33.33 -2.33 -18.58
C LYS A 588 34.15 -1.04 -18.48
N ASP A 589 34.46 -0.41 -19.60
CA ASP A 589 35.24 0.84 -19.61
C ASP A 589 34.43 2.03 -19.07
N ILE A 590 33.11 2.06 -19.29
CA ILE A 590 32.21 3.01 -18.60
C ILE A 590 32.23 2.78 -17.09
N TYR A 591 32.22 1.53 -16.62
CA TYR A 591 32.23 1.24 -15.19
C TYR A 591 33.55 1.65 -14.52
N LYS A 592 34.68 1.54 -15.23
CA LYS A 592 35.98 2.09 -14.78
C LYS A 592 35.91 3.59 -14.56
N GLU A 593 35.37 4.35 -15.53
CA GLU A 593 35.19 5.81 -15.37
C GLU A 593 34.26 6.19 -14.20
N ILE A 594 33.31 5.32 -13.83
CA ILE A 594 32.38 5.53 -12.71
C ILE A 594 33.05 5.28 -11.36
N ILE A 595 33.84 4.20 -11.24
CA ILE A 595 34.47 3.79 -9.97
C ILE A 595 35.42 4.87 -9.46
N ASP A 596 36.13 5.55 -10.36
CA ASP A 596 37.07 6.62 -10.02
C ASP A 596 36.40 7.92 -9.52
N ARG A 597 35.07 7.95 -9.37
CA ARG A 597 34.28 9.15 -9.01
C ARG A 597 33.77 9.17 -7.58
N GLY A 598 34.39 8.39 -6.69
CA GLY A 598 34.12 8.44 -5.24
C GLY A 598 32.79 7.86 -4.80
N VAL A 599 32.22 6.95 -5.61
CA VAL A 599 31.06 6.13 -5.23
C VAL A 599 31.50 5.01 -4.28
N VAL A 600 30.60 4.58 -3.39
CA VAL A 600 30.89 3.46 -2.47
C VAL A 600 30.65 2.09 -3.11
N GLY A 601 29.91 2.07 -4.23
CA GLY A 601 29.48 0.84 -4.86
C GLY A 601 29.04 1.00 -6.30
N LEU A 602 29.06 -0.12 -7.03
CA LEU A 602 28.48 -0.27 -8.36
C LEU A 602 27.27 -1.19 -8.26
N HIS A 603 26.12 -0.72 -8.73
CA HIS A 603 24.84 -1.39 -8.63
C HIS A 603 24.29 -1.74 -10.02
N LEU A 604 24.27 -3.03 -10.37
CA LEU A 604 23.82 -3.47 -11.69
C LEU A 604 22.30 -3.66 -11.74
N ASP A 605 21.67 -3.03 -12.71
CA ASP A 605 20.30 -3.32 -13.15
C ASP A 605 20.30 -3.76 -14.61
N TYR A 606 19.23 -4.42 -15.07
CA TYR A 606 19.13 -4.96 -16.43
C TYR A 606 20.23 -5.97 -16.81
N ILE A 607 20.94 -6.56 -15.85
CA ILE A 607 21.96 -7.60 -16.08
C ILE A 607 21.31 -8.95 -16.48
N ARG A 608 20.72 -8.95 -17.68
CA ARG A 608 19.87 -10.01 -18.26
C ARG A 608 19.57 -9.70 -19.72
N TYR A 609 18.97 -10.66 -20.43
CA TYR A 609 18.35 -10.38 -21.74
C TYR A 609 16.97 -9.72 -21.55
N PRO A 610 16.61 -8.72 -22.38
CA PRO A 610 15.27 -8.12 -22.35
C PRO A 610 14.22 -9.09 -22.88
N SER A 611 13.00 -8.98 -22.33
CA SER A 611 11.89 -9.93 -22.50
C SER A 611 12.19 -11.39 -22.11
N GLY A 612 13.41 -11.64 -21.65
CA GLY A 612 13.88 -12.90 -21.09
C GLY A 612 13.53 -14.13 -21.93
N ASN A 613 12.93 -15.11 -21.26
CA ASN A 613 12.62 -16.42 -21.77
C ASN A 613 11.19 -16.90 -21.40
N GLN A 614 10.33 -15.98 -20.94
CA GLN A 614 8.93 -16.28 -20.59
C GLN A 614 8.12 -16.85 -21.77
N ASN A 615 8.40 -16.41 -23.00
CA ASN A 615 7.86 -16.98 -24.22
C ASN A 615 8.86 -16.84 -25.36
N VAL A 616 8.92 -17.86 -26.22
CA VAL A 616 9.75 -17.86 -27.42
C VAL A 616 9.34 -16.76 -28.42
N SER A 617 8.07 -16.33 -28.44
CA SER A 617 7.54 -15.40 -29.46
C SER A 617 8.13 -13.98 -29.40
N TYR A 618 8.70 -13.61 -28.25
CA TYR A 618 9.35 -12.33 -28.00
C TYR A 618 10.76 -12.50 -27.40
N SER A 619 11.35 -13.68 -27.52
CA SER A 619 12.71 -13.92 -27.04
C SER A 619 13.75 -13.16 -27.87
N THR A 620 14.91 -12.91 -27.28
CA THR A 620 15.96 -12.04 -27.85
C THR A 620 17.35 -12.67 -27.84
N GLY A 621 18.33 -11.99 -28.44
CA GLY A 621 19.74 -12.43 -28.48
C GLY A 621 20.19 -13.07 -29.78
N TYR A 622 19.40 -12.95 -30.86
CA TYR A 622 19.63 -13.64 -32.14
C TYR A 622 20.53 -12.86 -33.10
N THR A 623 21.58 -12.19 -32.60
CA THR A 623 22.56 -11.54 -33.47
C THR A 623 23.33 -12.58 -34.28
N GLU A 624 23.90 -12.16 -35.40
CA GLU A 624 24.74 -13.04 -36.22
C GLU A 624 25.95 -13.55 -35.43
N TYR A 625 26.57 -12.69 -34.62
CA TYR A 625 27.67 -13.07 -33.73
C TYR A 625 27.25 -14.20 -32.78
N ALA A 626 26.18 -13.98 -32.00
CA ALA A 626 25.69 -14.94 -31.01
C ALA A 626 25.33 -16.29 -31.64
N MET A 627 24.61 -16.26 -32.76
CA MET A 627 24.25 -17.50 -33.47
C MET A 627 25.47 -18.23 -34.04
N ASN A 628 26.48 -17.51 -34.53
CA ASN A 628 27.70 -18.14 -35.06
C ASN A 628 28.53 -18.79 -33.95
N GLU A 629 28.70 -18.10 -32.82
CA GLU A 629 29.40 -18.66 -31.66
C GLU A 629 28.65 -19.87 -31.09
N PHE A 630 27.33 -19.78 -30.94
CA PHE A 630 26.51 -20.89 -30.46
C PHE A 630 26.62 -22.14 -31.36
N LYS A 631 26.57 -21.97 -32.69
CA LYS A 631 26.76 -23.07 -33.64
C LYS A 631 28.10 -23.78 -33.43
N GLN A 632 29.15 -23.02 -33.14
CA GLN A 632 30.47 -23.58 -32.85
C GLN A 632 30.50 -24.32 -31.51
N LEU A 633 30.03 -23.69 -30.43
CA LEU A 633 30.07 -24.26 -29.07
C LEU A 633 29.20 -25.52 -28.91
N TYR A 634 28.04 -25.56 -29.55
CA TYR A 634 27.07 -26.65 -29.40
C TYR A 634 27.05 -27.61 -30.59
N ASN A 635 27.94 -27.43 -31.57
CA ASN A 635 27.99 -28.20 -32.82
C ASN A 635 26.63 -28.25 -33.54
N GLU A 636 25.95 -27.09 -33.59
CA GLU A 636 24.65 -26.92 -34.24
C GLU A 636 24.80 -26.33 -35.65
N THR A 637 23.83 -26.60 -36.53
CA THR A 637 23.85 -26.11 -37.91
C THR A 637 22.49 -25.52 -38.33
N GLY A 638 22.48 -24.82 -39.47
CA GLY A 638 21.29 -24.16 -40.00
C GLY A 638 21.01 -22.80 -39.35
N ASP A 639 19.82 -22.25 -39.66
CA ASP A 639 19.33 -21.00 -39.08
C ASP A 639 18.68 -21.29 -37.72
N ILE A 640 19.39 -20.94 -36.65
CA ILE A 640 19.00 -21.19 -35.25
C ILE A 640 17.63 -20.59 -34.94
N ARG A 641 17.43 -19.32 -35.34
CA ARG A 641 16.17 -18.58 -35.14
C ARG A 641 15.00 -19.25 -35.85
N LYS A 642 15.18 -19.66 -37.11
CA LYS A 642 14.14 -20.36 -37.89
C LYS A 642 13.80 -21.73 -37.29
N ARG A 643 14.80 -22.49 -36.82
CA ARG A 643 14.58 -23.79 -36.17
C ARG A 643 13.78 -23.64 -34.87
N ILE A 644 14.16 -22.69 -34.01
CA ILE A 644 13.44 -22.40 -32.76
C ILE A 644 11.99 -21.98 -33.05
N LYS A 645 11.75 -21.08 -34.02
CA LYS A 645 10.39 -20.70 -34.43
C LYS A 645 9.53 -21.88 -34.90
N ASN A 646 10.16 -22.90 -35.47
CA ASN A 646 9.48 -24.08 -35.97
C ASN A 646 9.28 -25.16 -34.90
N GLY A 647 9.52 -24.86 -33.61
CA GLY A 647 9.23 -25.76 -32.49
C GLY A 647 10.36 -26.71 -32.11
N ASP A 648 11.62 -26.36 -32.39
CA ASP A 648 12.78 -27.14 -31.92
C ASP A 648 13.10 -26.82 -30.44
N ASP A 649 12.32 -27.39 -29.52
CA ASP A 649 12.39 -27.10 -28.08
C ASP A 649 13.75 -27.49 -27.46
N ALA A 650 14.37 -28.57 -27.95
CA ALA A 650 15.68 -29.02 -27.48
C ALA A 650 16.78 -28.01 -27.85
N LEU A 651 16.75 -27.50 -29.09
CA LEU A 651 17.64 -26.43 -29.52
C LEU A 651 17.40 -25.15 -28.70
N TYR A 652 16.14 -24.81 -28.44
CA TYR A 652 15.80 -23.63 -27.64
C TYR A 652 16.34 -23.75 -26.20
N GLY A 653 16.24 -24.92 -25.58
CA GLY A 653 16.85 -25.20 -24.28
C GLY A 653 18.37 -24.96 -24.28
N LYS A 654 19.10 -25.45 -25.29
CA LYS A 654 20.54 -25.19 -25.43
C LYS A 654 20.84 -23.70 -25.65
N TRP A 655 20.03 -23.03 -26.48
CA TRP A 655 20.15 -21.60 -26.74
C TRP A 655 19.95 -20.75 -25.48
N ASN A 656 19.02 -21.14 -24.61
CA ASN A 656 18.80 -20.50 -23.32
C ASN A 656 19.99 -20.67 -22.39
N GLN A 657 20.59 -21.86 -22.35
CA GLN A 657 21.83 -22.10 -21.58
C GLN A 657 23.00 -21.26 -22.09
N TYR A 658 23.13 -21.12 -23.41
CA TYR A 658 24.13 -20.23 -24.01
C TYR A 658 23.91 -18.76 -23.62
N ARG A 659 22.68 -18.25 -23.75
CA ARG A 659 22.38 -16.86 -23.37
C ARG A 659 22.60 -16.62 -21.88
N LEU A 660 22.19 -17.57 -21.02
CA LEU A 660 22.42 -17.50 -19.59
C LEU A 660 23.92 -17.46 -19.27
N SER A 661 24.74 -18.28 -19.94
CA SER A 661 26.20 -18.29 -19.70
C SER A 661 26.90 -17.00 -20.14
N LYS A 662 26.34 -16.25 -21.10
CA LYS A 662 26.84 -14.91 -21.47
C LYS A 662 26.62 -13.87 -20.37
N ILE A 663 25.48 -13.94 -19.68
CA ILE A 663 25.24 -13.08 -18.52
C ILE A 663 26.15 -13.50 -17.36
N ASP A 664 26.21 -14.80 -17.03
CA ASP A 664 27.05 -15.31 -15.95
C ASP A 664 28.52 -14.93 -16.12
N SER A 665 29.10 -15.18 -17.30
CA SER A 665 30.50 -14.85 -17.58
C SER A 665 30.76 -13.35 -17.58
N PHE A 666 29.76 -12.51 -17.91
CA PHE A 666 29.92 -11.07 -17.81
C PHE A 666 29.91 -10.59 -16.36
N VAL A 667 29.07 -11.17 -15.49
CA VAL A 667 29.09 -10.89 -14.05
C VAL A 667 30.43 -11.30 -13.43
N GLU A 668 30.95 -12.47 -13.80
CA GLU A 668 32.26 -12.95 -13.35
C GLU A 668 33.40 -12.04 -13.83
N GLU A 669 33.41 -11.65 -15.11
CA GLU A 669 34.40 -10.70 -15.64
C GLU A 669 34.35 -9.35 -14.92
N LEU A 670 33.14 -8.82 -14.67
CA LEU A 670 32.95 -7.59 -13.93
C LEU A 670 33.47 -7.70 -12.51
N HIS A 671 33.14 -8.78 -11.80
CA HIS A 671 33.66 -9.04 -10.47
C HIS A 671 35.19 -8.98 -10.48
N ASN A 672 35.84 -9.76 -11.35
CA ASN A 672 37.30 -9.83 -11.43
C ASN A 672 37.94 -8.47 -11.77
N GLU A 673 37.37 -7.71 -12.72
CA GLU A 673 37.89 -6.39 -13.09
C GLU A 673 37.71 -5.37 -11.97
N ILE A 674 36.55 -5.33 -11.31
CA ILE A 674 36.28 -4.42 -10.21
C ILE A 674 37.20 -4.72 -9.04
N ARG A 675 37.37 -6.00 -8.65
CA ARG A 675 38.31 -6.38 -7.58
C ARG A 675 39.76 -6.02 -7.87
N ALA A 676 40.17 -6.08 -9.13
CA ALA A 676 41.51 -5.67 -9.54
C ALA A 676 41.72 -4.14 -9.47
N ILE A 677 40.65 -3.35 -9.59
CA ILE A 677 40.69 -1.88 -9.49
C ILE A 677 40.61 -1.44 -8.03
N ASP A 678 39.57 -1.87 -7.34
CA ASP A 678 39.30 -1.55 -5.94
C ASP A 678 38.44 -2.65 -5.30
N SER A 679 39.06 -3.45 -4.42
CA SER A 679 38.39 -4.54 -3.71
C SER A 679 37.40 -4.06 -2.65
N SER A 680 37.37 -2.77 -2.32
CA SER A 680 36.46 -2.16 -1.34
C SER A 680 35.12 -1.72 -1.93
N ILE A 681 35.02 -1.54 -3.25
CA ILE A 681 33.79 -1.15 -3.94
C ILE A 681 32.70 -2.20 -3.69
N VAL A 682 31.57 -1.78 -3.15
CA VAL A 682 30.41 -2.68 -2.96
C VAL A 682 29.81 -3.01 -4.31
N PHE A 683 29.81 -4.29 -4.68
CA PHE A 683 29.21 -4.76 -5.92
C PHE A 683 27.82 -5.34 -5.63
N SER A 684 26.78 -4.60 -6.03
CA SER A 684 25.37 -4.90 -5.72
C SER A 684 24.51 -5.04 -7.00
N MET A 685 23.33 -5.65 -6.90
CA MET A 685 22.49 -5.93 -8.08
C MET A 685 20.99 -5.93 -7.80
N ALA A 686 20.23 -5.26 -8.67
CA ALA A 686 18.78 -5.41 -8.76
C ALA A 686 18.41 -6.72 -9.48
N VAL A 687 17.70 -7.61 -8.79
CA VAL A 687 17.39 -8.95 -9.31
C VAL A 687 15.90 -9.30 -9.25
N GLY A 688 15.47 -10.26 -10.06
CA GLY A 688 14.13 -10.82 -9.96
C GLY A 688 13.88 -11.44 -8.58
N PRO A 689 12.69 -11.25 -7.98
CA PRO A 689 12.43 -11.54 -6.57
C PRO A 689 12.63 -13.02 -6.18
N ASN A 690 12.32 -13.95 -7.10
CA ASN A 690 12.52 -15.38 -6.91
C ASN A 690 13.66 -15.90 -7.81
N ALA A 691 14.65 -16.57 -7.22
CA ALA A 691 15.86 -17.04 -7.93
C ALA A 691 15.55 -17.99 -9.10
N ALA A 692 14.68 -18.99 -8.87
CA ALA A 692 14.36 -19.97 -9.89
C ALA A 692 13.62 -19.30 -11.07
N TYR A 693 12.65 -18.45 -10.75
CA TYR A 693 11.95 -17.66 -11.75
C TYR A 693 12.90 -16.74 -12.52
N ALA A 694 13.78 -16.01 -11.82
CA ALA A 694 14.74 -15.09 -12.44
C ALA A 694 15.67 -15.83 -13.40
N LYS A 695 16.20 -17.00 -13.01
CA LYS A 695 17.01 -17.84 -13.88
C LYS A 695 16.25 -18.31 -15.12
N GLU A 696 15.07 -18.89 -14.94
CA GLU A 696 14.32 -19.53 -16.02
C GLU A 696 13.70 -18.52 -17.00
N ASN A 697 13.23 -17.38 -16.48
CA ASN A 697 12.38 -16.44 -17.21
C ASN A 697 13.07 -15.13 -17.53
N LEU A 698 14.03 -14.69 -16.73
CA LEU A 698 14.79 -13.46 -16.97
C LEU A 698 16.21 -13.75 -17.48
N LEU A 699 16.67 -15.02 -17.45
CA LEU A 699 18.06 -15.39 -17.72
C LEU A 699 19.04 -14.69 -16.75
N GLN A 700 18.66 -14.66 -15.47
CA GLN A 700 19.41 -14.03 -14.38
C GLN A 700 19.64 -15.05 -13.25
N ASP A 701 20.79 -15.73 -13.22
CA ASP A 701 21.12 -16.76 -12.21
C ASP A 701 21.82 -16.18 -10.98
N TRP A 702 21.16 -15.22 -10.32
CA TRP A 702 21.74 -14.53 -9.18
C TRP A 702 22.06 -15.44 -7.99
N LYS A 703 21.38 -16.59 -7.89
CA LYS A 703 21.73 -17.62 -6.90
C LYS A 703 23.17 -18.11 -7.13
N LYS A 704 23.51 -18.49 -8.37
CA LYS A 704 24.87 -18.90 -8.73
C LYS A 704 25.88 -17.80 -8.43
N TRP A 705 25.54 -16.54 -8.71
CA TRP A 705 26.45 -15.42 -8.50
C TRP A 705 26.78 -15.21 -7.01
N VAL A 706 25.78 -15.38 -6.13
CA VAL A 706 26.00 -15.36 -4.67
C VAL A 706 26.81 -16.57 -4.20
N GLU A 707 26.45 -17.77 -4.66
CA GLU A 707 27.14 -19.02 -4.29
C GLU A 707 28.60 -19.04 -4.75
N ASN A 708 28.93 -18.33 -5.84
CA ASN A 708 30.30 -18.15 -6.33
C ASN A 708 31.01 -16.94 -5.72
N GLY A 709 30.34 -16.17 -4.86
CA GLY A 709 30.93 -14.99 -4.20
C GLY A 709 31.06 -13.75 -5.07
N TRP A 710 30.49 -13.74 -6.27
CA TRP A 710 30.67 -12.65 -7.24
C TRP A 710 29.96 -11.35 -6.87
N ILE A 711 29.04 -11.37 -5.90
CA ILE A 711 28.19 -10.23 -5.52
C ILE A 711 28.24 -10.03 -4.00
N ASP A 712 28.32 -8.77 -3.57
CA ASP A 712 28.38 -8.41 -2.16
C ASP A 712 27.00 -8.19 -1.52
N SER A 713 26.06 -7.65 -2.30
CA SER A 713 24.69 -7.38 -1.87
C SER A 713 23.69 -7.64 -2.98
N VAL A 714 22.52 -8.14 -2.60
CA VAL A 714 21.42 -8.40 -3.54
C VAL A 714 20.19 -7.60 -3.15
N GLU A 715 19.56 -6.98 -4.13
CA GLU A 715 18.34 -6.20 -3.99
C GLU A 715 17.21 -6.85 -4.81
N PRO A 716 16.56 -7.93 -4.31
CA PRO A 716 15.44 -8.54 -5.00
C PRO A 716 14.29 -7.53 -5.17
N MET A 717 13.78 -7.36 -6.39
CA MET A 717 12.69 -6.45 -6.70
C MET A 717 11.33 -7.07 -6.35
N VAL A 718 10.92 -6.91 -5.09
CA VAL A 718 9.68 -7.48 -4.53
C VAL A 718 8.49 -6.54 -4.79
N TYR A 719 8.25 -6.24 -6.06
CA TYR A 719 7.19 -5.33 -6.52
C TYR A 719 5.87 -6.09 -6.65
N VAL A 720 5.24 -6.34 -5.50
CA VAL A 720 4.08 -7.21 -5.36
C VAL A 720 2.98 -6.54 -4.52
N ASN A 721 1.75 -6.97 -4.75
CA ASN A 721 0.58 -6.59 -3.97
C ASN A 721 0.33 -7.66 -2.90
N GLY A 722 0.92 -7.51 -1.72
CA GLY A 722 0.70 -8.40 -0.57
C GLY A 722 1.92 -8.57 0.33
N VAL A 723 1.74 -8.30 1.63
CA VAL A 723 2.79 -8.45 2.66
C VAL A 723 3.28 -9.90 2.78
N SER A 724 2.39 -10.88 2.61
CA SER A 724 2.74 -12.31 2.69
C SER A 724 3.71 -12.75 1.58
N VAL A 725 3.58 -12.16 0.39
CA VAL A 725 4.49 -12.39 -0.73
C VAL A 725 5.85 -11.74 -0.45
N VAL A 726 5.87 -10.56 0.17
CA VAL A 726 7.10 -9.92 0.65
C VAL A 726 7.82 -10.85 1.64
N THR A 727 7.14 -11.27 2.71
CA THR A 727 7.66 -12.19 3.74
C THR A 727 8.27 -13.47 3.14
N SER A 728 7.53 -14.16 2.29
CA SER A 728 7.99 -15.44 1.70
C SER A 728 9.17 -15.26 0.74
N THR A 729 9.18 -14.17 -0.03
CA THR A 729 10.28 -13.84 -0.95
C THR A 729 11.56 -13.53 -0.18
N VAL A 730 11.49 -12.69 0.86
CA VAL A 730 12.64 -12.31 1.69
C VAL A 730 13.19 -13.53 2.43
N SER A 731 12.33 -14.37 3.00
CA SER A 731 12.73 -15.63 3.65
C SER A 731 13.48 -16.58 2.69
N ALA A 732 12.97 -16.73 1.46
CA ALA A 732 13.61 -17.58 0.46
C ALA A 732 14.99 -17.02 0.03
N ALA A 733 15.07 -15.71 -0.17
CA ALA A 733 16.33 -15.04 -0.50
C ALA A 733 17.36 -15.13 0.63
N LYS A 734 16.96 -14.93 1.90
CA LYS A 734 17.85 -15.07 3.07
C LYS A 734 18.57 -16.42 3.11
N THR A 735 17.88 -17.50 2.73
CA THR A 735 18.47 -18.85 2.68
C THR A 735 19.60 -18.97 1.65
N ILE A 736 19.51 -18.22 0.55
CA ILE A 736 20.55 -18.19 -0.50
C ILE A 736 21.71 -17.30 -0.07
N MET A 737 21.41 -16.16 0.56
CA MET A 737 22.43 -15.18 0.97
C MET A 737 23.35 -15.72 2.06
N ALA A 738 22.78 -16.40 3.07
CA ALA A 738 23.52 -16.96 4.21
C ALA A 738 24.63 -16.01 4.72
N LYS A 739 25.84 -16.52 4.97
CA LYS A 739 27.03 -15.73 5.33
C LYS A 739 27.76 -15.12 4.13
N TYR A 740 27.22 -15.27 2.92
CA TYR A 740 27.90 -14.89 1.70
C TYR A 740 27.63 -13.45 1.33
N ALA A 741 26.39 -12.95 1.37
CA ALA A 741 26.07 -11.61 0.87
C ALA A 741 25.04 -10.90 1.73
N TYR A 742 24.99 -9.57 1.62
CA TYR A 742 23.94 -8.76 2.22
C TYR A 742 22.67 -8.77 1.36
N MET A 743 21.56 -8.30 1.95
CA MET A 743 20.26 -8.29 1.29
C MET A 743 19.49 -7.04 1.68
N MET A 744 19.13 -6.24 0.67
CA MET A 744 18.33 -5.02 0.82
C MET A 744 17.16 -5.04 -0.18
N PRO A 745 16.09 -5.82 0.11
CA PRO A 745 14.98 -6.01 -0.83
C PRO A 745 14.36 -4.69 -1.31
N GLY A 746 14.11 -4.62 -2.61
CA GLY A 746 13.46 -3.50 -3.27
C GLY A 746 11.94 -3.59 -3.17
N ILE A 747 11.28 -2.49 -2.79
CA ILE A 747 9.82 -2.39 -2.75
C ILE A 747 9.30 -1.16 -3.51
N ALA A 748 8.11 -1.29 -4.10
CA ALA A 748 7.50 -0.24 -4.92
C ALA A 748 6.00 0.05 -4.62
N PRO A 749 5.53 0.02 -3.35
CA PRO A 749 4.09 0.14 -3.06
C PRO A 749 3.49 1.45 -3.58
N THR A 750 4.24 2.57 -3.49
CA THR A 750 3.78 3.86 -4.01
C THR A 750 3.71 3.90 -5.53
N TYR A 751 4.64 3.22 -6.21
CA TYR A 751 4.62 3.11 -7.67
C TYR A 751 3.38 2.33 -8.15
N ASP A 752 3.04 1.25 -7.44
CA ASP A 752 1.88 0.41 -7.71
C ASP A 752 0.54 1.04 -7.28
N GLY A 753 0.57 2.25 -6.71
CA GLY A 753 -0.62 2.98 -6.29
C GLY A 753 -1.26 2.46 -5.00
N LEU A 754 -0.52 1.70 -4.19
CA LEU A 754 -0.98 1.22 -2.89
C LEU A 754 -1.06 2.37 -1.86
N PRO A 755 -1.89 2.23 -0.81
CA PRO A 755 -1.94 3.19 0.29
C PRO A 755 -0.56 3.43 0.93
N ALA A 756 -0.32 4.66 1.38
CA ALA A 756 0.99 5.11 1.86
C ALA A 756 1.59 4.22 2.97
N ILE A 757 0.74 3.71 3.88
CA ILE A 757 1.10 2.82 4.99
C ILE A 757 1.86 1.57 4.56
N TYR A 758 1.65 1.07 3.32
CA TYR A 758 2.33 -0.12 2.82
C TYR A 758 3.86 0.04 2.73
N ASN A 759 4.39 1.27 2.64
CA ASN A 759 5.84 1.48 2.77
C ASN A 759 6.35 1.06 4.15
N ALA A 760 5.62 1.38 5.22
CA ALA A 760 5.98 0.94 6.58
C ALA A 760 5.70 -0.55 6.78
N THR A 761 4.57 -1.07 6.28
CA THR A 761 4.22 -2.49 6.43
C THR A 761 5.21 -3.41 5.72
N TYR A 762 5.67 -3.06 4.52
CA TYR A 762 6.62 -3.89 3.78
C TYR A 762 8.02 -3.83 4.38
N THR A 763 8.48 -2.65 4.83
CA THR A 763 9.79 -2.53 5.50
C THR A 763 9.81 -3.24 6.84
N ASP A 764 8.71 -3.22 7.61
CA ASP A 764 8.57 -4.02 8.83
C ASP A 764 8.66 -5.53 8.55
N ALA A 765 7.95 -5.99 7.51
CA ALA A 765 8.03 -7.38 7.08
C ALA A 765 9.45 -7.78 6.63
N ILE A 766 10.13 -6.93 5.86
CA ILE A 766 11.52 -7.14 5.44
C ILE A 766 12.44 -7.28 6.66
N ASN A 767 12.32 -6.38 7.64
CA ASN A 767 13.13 -6.39 8.85
C ASN A 767 12.89 -7.65 9.70
N LYS A 768 11.63 -8.03 9.92
CA LYS A 768 11.24 -9.25 10.66
C LYS A 768 11.72 -10.55 10.00
N ASN A 769 11.98 -10.52 8.68
CA ASN A 769 12.49 -11.69 7.94
C ASN A 769 14.02 -11.67 7.76
N GLY A 770 14.72 -10.82 8.51
CA GLY A 770 16.17 -10.89 8.67
C GLY A 770 16.97 -10.31 7.51
N ALA A 771 16.39 -9.38 6.75
CA ALA A 771 17.16 -8.56 5.81
C ALA A 771 18.04 -7.54 6.55
N HIS A 772 19.06 -7.04 5.86
CA HIS A 772 20.03 -6.08 6.38
C HIS A 772 19.64 -4.62 6.11
N GLY A 773 18.48 -4.42 5.49
CA GLY A 773 18.00 -3.13 5.05
C GLY A 773 16.86 -3.29 4.05
N SER A 774 16.45 -2.17 3.46
CA SER A 774 15.45 -2.16 2.39
C SER A 774 15.67 -1.00 1.42
N THR A 775 15.17 -1.16 0.19
CA THR A 775 15.37 -0.18 -0.87
C THR A 775 14.04 0.29 -1.46
N ILE A 776 13.78 1.60 -1.46
CA ILE A 776 12.52 2.17 -1.92
C ILE A 776 12.62 2.58 -3.40
N PHE A 777 11.76 1.99 -4.25
CA PHE A 777 11.64 2.34 -5.67
C PHE A 777 10.51 3.34 -5.90
N ALA A 778 10.79 4.59 -6.24
CA ALA A 778 12.05 5.31 -6.37
C ALA A 778 11.78 6.75 -5.94
N THR A 779 12.81 7.56 -5.70
CA THR A 779 12.69 8.95 -5.21
C THR A 779 11.55 9.78 -5.83
N HIS A 780 11.39 9.78 -7.16
CA HIS A 780 10.34 10.55 -7.84
C HIS A 780 8.89 10.13 -7.48
N ASN A 781 8.70 8.95 -6.87
CA ASN A 781 7.39 8.46 -6.43
C ASN A 781 6.97 9.04 -5.08
N TYR A 782 7.90 9.40 -4.20
CA TYR A 782 7.59 9.85 -2.84
C TYR A 782 8.14 11.24 -2.50
N ARG A 783 9.06 11.78 -3.30
CA ARG A 783 9.56 13.14 -3.09
C ARG A 783 8.45 14.17 -3.23
N ASN A 784 8.54 15.21 -2.41
CA ASN A 784 7.57 16.30 -2.28
C ASN A 784 6.15 15.83 -1.91
N LYS A 785 6.04 14.71 -1.19
CA LYS A 785 4.76 14.16 -0.71
C LYS A 785 4.82 14.05 0.82
N PRO A 786 4.39 15.10 1.55
CA PRO A 786 4.48 15.15 3.01
C PRO A 786 3.83 13.94 3.70
N GLU A 787 2.76 13.39 3.12
CA GLU A 787 2.10 12.20 3.61
C GLU A 787 3.02 10.97 3.61
N LEU A 788 3.85 10.78 2.59
CA LEU A 788 4.81 9.67 2.53
C LEU A 788 6.04 9.94 3.40
N HIS A 789 6.47 11.20 3.51
CA HIS A 789 7.55 11.56 4.43
C HIS A 789 7.18 11.21 5.87
N ALA A 790 5.93 11.49 6.25
CA ALA A 790 5.41 11.11 7.56
C ALA A 790 5.43 9.59 7.79
N ILE A 791 5.19 8.77 6.75
CA ILE A 791 5.31 7.30 6.86
C ILE A 791 6.74 6.89 7.20
N PHE A 792 7.76 7.46 6.54
CA PHE A 792 9.15 7.13 6.86
C PHE A 792 9.55 7.66 8.24
N GLN A 793 9.20 8.91 8.55
CA GLN A 793 9.58 9.58 9.80
C GLN A 793 8.86 9.02 11.04
N ASN A 794 7.68 8.43 10.89
CA ASN A 794 6.94 7.80 11.98
C ASN A 794 6.97 6.27 11.93
N GLY A 795 7.51 5.68 10.86
CA GLY A 795 7.55 4.24 10.64
C GLY A 795 8.87 3.60 11.06
N THR A 796 9.30 2.61 10.28
CA THR A 796 10.56 1.87 10.49
C THR A 796 11.81 2.74 10.34
N TYR A 797 11.71 3.91 9.71
CA TYR A 797 12.85 4.83 9.50
C TYR A 797 12.90 5.99 10.51
N LYS A 798 12.10 5.95 11.59
CA LYS A 798 12.02 7.02 12.60
C LYS A 798 13.38 7.37 13.21
N ASN A 799 14.16 6.38 13.65
CA ASN A 799 15.46 6.60 14.27
C ASN A 799 16.52 6.87 13.21
N LYS A 800 17.53 7.70 13.51
CA LYS A 800 18.74 7.78 12.67
C LYS A 800 19.41 6.41 12.63
N ALA A 801 19.86 5.99 11.45
CA ALA A 801 20.60 4.74 11.26
C ALA A 801 21.98 5.00 10.62
N VAL A 802 22.89 4.04 10.80
CA VAL A 802 24.12 3.88 10.02
C VAL A 802 23.95 2.74 9.03
N SER A 803 24.56 2.86 7.86
CA SER A 803 24.53 1.80 6.84
C SER A 803 25.36 0.62 7.34
N ILE A 804 24.93 -0.60 7.00
CA ILE A 804 25.73 -1.80 7.27
C ILE A 804 27.00 -1.86 6.41
N GLN A 805 27.22 -0.89 5.53
CA GLN A 805 28.41 -0.75 4.69
C GLN A 805 29.38 0.32 5.23
N ASP A 806 28.98 1.10 6.24
CA ASP A 806 29.84 2.11 6.87
C ASP A 806 31.03 1.46 7.59
N PRO A 807 32.10 2.22 7.91
CA PRO A 807 33.25 1.70 8.64
C PRO A 807 32.84 0.97 9.93
N MET A 808 33.50 -0.15 10.24
CA MET A 808 33.07 -1.02 11.35
C MET A 808 33.08 -0.28 12.70
N ASP A 809 34.00 0.66 12.88
CA ASP A 809 34.06 1.50 14.09
C ASP A 809 32.79 2.36 14.27
N GLU A 810 32.21 2.87 13.17
CA GLU A 810 30.96 3.64 13.20
C GLU A 810 29.75 2.75 13.51
N VAL A 811 29.72 1.56 12.90
CA VAL A 811 28.67 0.55 13.17
C VAL A 811 28.74 0.09 14.63
N LEU A 812 29.94 -0.19 15.16
CA LEU A 812 30.16 -0.54 16.57
C LEU A 812 29.74 0.60 17.51
N ALA A 813 30.10 1.84 17.20
CA ALA A 813 29.70 2.99 18.01
C ALA A 813 28.16 3.14 18.06
N MET A 814 27.48 2.90 16.93
CA MET A 814 26.02 2.90 16.89
C MET A 814 25.42 1.73 17.67
N PHE A 815 26.00 0.53 17.57
CA PHE A 815 25.60 -0.64 18.37
C PHE A 815 25.66 -0.33 19.86
N ILE A 816 26.79 0.18 20.35
CA ILE A 816 26.97 0.53 21.76
C ILE A 816 25.95 1.59 22.18
N THR A 817 25.76 2.64 21.36
CA THR A 817 24.79 3.70 21.62
C THR A 817 23.37 3.16 21.73
N ASP A 818 22.98 2.26 20.82
CA ASP A 818 21.65 1.64 20.78
C ASP A 818 21.39 0.75 22.01
N ILE A 819 22.35 -0.11 22.36
CA ILE A 819 22.26 -0.98 23.54
C ILE A 819 22.14 -0.14 24.81
N LEU A 820 23.01 0.84 25.02
CA LEU A 820 22.97 1.67 26.22
C LEU A 820 21.68 2.50 26.30
N TYR A 821 21.16 2.98 25.16
CA TYR A 821 19.86 3.64 25.09
C TYR A 821 18.74 2.73 25.58
N LYS A 822 18.69 1.45 25.15
CA LYS A 822 17.69 0.46 25.60
C LYS A 822 17.80 0.19 27.11
N PHE A 823 19.01 0.09 27.65
CA PHE A 823 19.21 -0.05 29.10
C PHE A 823 18.65 1.15 29.87
N ASP A 824 18.97 2.37 29.44
CA ASP A 824 18.55 3.60 30.11
C ASP A 824 17.04 3.85 30.00
N ASN A 825 16.46 3.56 28.84
CA ASN A 825 15.09 3.97 28.54
C ASN A 825 14.05 2.87 28.73
N ILE A 826 14.46 1.61 28.76
CA ILE A 826 13.55 0.46 28.86
C ILE A 826 13.92 -0.39 30.07
N TYR A 827 15.10 -0.99 30.11
CA TYR A 827 15.40 -2.08 31.05
C TYR A 827 15.52 -1.61 32.51
N ILE A 828 16.20 -0.50 32.78
CA ILE A 828 16.28 0.07 34.14
C ILE A 828 14.90 0.52 34.61
N LYS A 829 14.11 1.18 33.75
CA LYS A 829 12.77 1.67 34.10
C LYS A 829 11.79 0.52 34.40
N LYS A 830 12.01 -0.65 33.80
CA LYS A 830 11.23 -1.87 34.04
C LYS A 830 11.75 -2.69 35.24
N GLY A 831 12.86 -2.28 35.85
CA GLY A 831 13.43 -2.96 37.02
C GLY A 831 14.13 -4.28 36.71
N VAL A 832 14.45 -4.56 35.43
CA VAL A 832 15.16 -5.77 35.00
C VAL A 832 16.66 -5.55 34.79
N SER A 833 17.14 -4.35 35.14
CA SER A 833 18.56 -3.99 35.23
C SER A 833 18.73 -2.84 36.25
N THR A 834 19.98 -2.48 36.58
CA THR A 834 20.30 -1.35 37.46
C THR A 834 21.31 -0.42 36.82
N THR A 835 21.43 0.81 37.33
CA THR A 835 22.44 1.77 36.86
C THR A 835 23.86 1.23 37.04
N GLU A 836 24.14 0.48 38.12
CA GLU A 836 25.46 -0.16 38.29
C GLU A 836 25.74 -1.20 37.20
N LYS A 837 24.76 -2.08 36.90
CA LYS A 837 24.87 -3.08 35.84
C LYS A 837 25.07 -2.41 34.46
N ARG A 838 24.31 -1.35 34.17
CA ARG A 838 24.45 -0.56 32.93
C ARG A 838 25.84 0.08 32.81
N ASN A 839 26.37 0.68 33.88
CA ASN A 839 27.70 1.30 33.85
C ASN A 839 28.83 0.25 33.68
N ALA A 840 28.65 -0.93 34.27
CA ALA A 840 29.57 -2.05 34.04
C ALA A 840 29.52 -2.51 32.57
N LEU A 841 28.32 -2.62 31.99
CA LEU A 841 28.15 -2.95 30.57
C LEU A 841 28.78 -1.88 29.67
N GLU A 842 28.55 -0.60 29.94
CA GLU A 842 29.16 0.50 29.19
C GLU A 842 30.69 0.42 29.22
N THR A 843 31.29 0.11 30.37
CA THR A 843 32.74 -0.11 30.46
C THR A 843 33.16 -1.28 29.59
N ARG A 844 32.45 -2.41 29.67
CA ARG A 844 32.72 -3.62 28.89
C ARG A 844 32.59 -3.40 27.37
N LEU A 845 31.63 -2.58 26.96
CA LEU A 845 31.39 -2.22 25.55
C LEU A 845 32.41 -1.19 25.06
N ASN A 846 32.72 -0.16 25.84
CA ASN A 846 33.72 0.85 25.50
C ASN A 846 35.15 0.27 25.45
N ASP A 847 35.40 -0.87 26.09
CA ASP A 847 36.66 -1.59 25.90
C ASP A 847 36.84 -2.07 24.45
N LEU A 848 35.74 -2.35 23.72
CA LEU A 848 35.79 -2.74 22.31
C LEU A 848 36.27 -1.59 21.42
N THR A 849 36.02 -0.33 21.78
CA THR A 849 36.38 0.83 20.95
C THR A 849 37.83 1.28 21.11
N LYS A 850 38.61 0.65 22.01
CA LYS A 850 40.04 0.93 22.21
C LYS A 850 40.91 0.47 21.05
N LYS A 851 40.37 -0.40 20.20
CA LYS A 851 40.98 -0.89 18.98
C LYS A 851 40.07 -0.50 17.82
N HIS A 852 40.69 -0.28 16.68
CA HIS A 852 39.99 -0.09 15.43
C HIS A 852 39.92 -1.38 14.60
N TYR A 853 38.85 -1.53 13.82
CA TYR A 853 38.53 -2.77 13.12
C TYR A 853 38.54 -2.58 11.60
N TYR A 854 39.55 -3.12 10.92
CA TYR A 854 39.75 -2.85 9.48
C TYR A 854 39.93 -4.09 8.60
N ASN A 855 40.37 -5.21 9.18
CA ASN A 855 40.66 -6.43 8.43
C ASN A 855 40.00 -7.66 9.08
N PRO A 856 40.02 -8.83 8.41
CA PRO A 856 39.37 -10.04 8.90
C PRO A 856 39.82 -10.52 10.29
N ILE A 857 41.08 -10.34 10.68
CA ILE A 857 41.54 -10.70 12.04
C ILE A 857 40.88 -9.77 13.05
N ASP A 858 40.90 -8.46 12.78
CA ASP A 858 40.26 -7.50 13.67
C ASP A 858 38.75 -7.77 13.80
N TYR A 859 38.06 -7.99 12.68
CA TYR A 859 36.64 -8.34 12.66
C TYR A 859 36.35 -9.63 13.44
N TYR A 860 37.19 -10.65 13.29
CA TYR A 860 37.04 -11.90 14.02
C TYR A 860 37.29 -11.72 15.53
N GLU A 861 38.25 -10.89 15.93
CA GLU A 861 38.44 -10.54 17.35
C GLU A 861 37.22 -9.81 17.93
N LEU A 862 36.58 -8.90 17.17
CA LEU A 862 35.33 -8.28 17.59
C LEU A 862 34.21 -9.31 17.73
N TYR A 863 34.08 -10.20 16.75
CA TYR A 863 33.11 -11.28 16.76
C TYR A 863 33.26 -12.15 18.02
N GLU A 864 34.46 -12.62 18.33
CA GLU A 864 34.73 -13.43 19.54
C GLU A 864 34.44 -12.64 20.82
N ALA A 865 34.78 -11.34 20.85
CA ALA A 865 34.50 -10.50 22.00
C ALA A 865 32.99 -10.29 22.24
N LEU A 866 32.18 -10.28 21.17
CA LEU A 866 30.71 -10.23 21.24
C LEU A 866 30.12 -11.60 21.58
N ASP A 867 30.64 -12.69 21.02
CA ASP A 867 30.25 -14.06 21.36
C ASP A 867 30.44 -14.31 22.87
N HIS A 868 31.58 -13.91 23.42
CA HIS A 868 31.82 -13.99 24.86
C HIS A 868 30.86 -13.12 25.68
N LEU A 869 30.46 -11.95 25.16
CA LEU A 869 29.46 -11.10 25.80
C LEU A 869 28.10 -11.80 25.90
N THR A 870 27.73 -12.67 24.95
CA THR A 870 26.47 -13.45 25.03
C THR A 870 26.41 -14.37 26.26
N LEU A 871 27.57 -14.84 26.73
CA LEU A 871 27.67 -15.68 27.93
C LEU A 871 27.54 -14.86 29.23
N GLU A 872 27.70 -13.54 29.16
CA GLU A 872 27.68 -12.63 30.30
C GLU A 872 26.33 -11.89 30.45
N LEU A 873 25.37 -12.03 29.53
CA LEU A 873 24.17 -11.16 29.47
C LEU A 873 23.35 -11.15 30.77
N MET A 874 23.25 -12.28 31.46
CA MET A 874 22.53 -12.40 32.75
C MET A 874 23.19 -11.58 33.88
N MET A 875 24.44 -11.14 33.70
CA MET A 875 25.10 -10.22 34.62
C MET A 875 24.54 -8.80 34.50
N TYR A 876 24.02 -8.43 33.32
CA TYR A 876 23.59 -7.07 33.00
C TYR A 876 22.07 -6.89 33.01
N ALA A 877 21.31 -7.90 32.58
CA ALA A 877 19.86 -7.82 32.48
C ALA A 877 19.16 -9.13 32.88
N GLU A 878 17.83 -9.10 32.99
CA GLU A 878 17.00 -10.25 33.38
C GLU A 878 15.77 -10.38 32.46
N GLY A 879 15.22 -11.60 32.34
CA GLY A 879 14.00 -11.88 31.57
C GLY A 879 14.12 -11.52 30.08
N ALA A 880 13.06 -10.94 29.51
CA ALA A 880 12.98 -10.58 28.09
C ALA A 880 14.10 -9.63 27.63
N ALA A 881 14.66 -8.81 28.53
CA ALA A 881 15.78 -7.92 28.20
C ALA A 881 17.05 -8.70 27.80
N VAL A 882 17.28 -9.89 28.38
CA VAL A 882 18.40 -10.77 27.98
C VAL A 882 18.18 -11.27 26.55
N GLU A 883 16.96 -11.68 26.22
CA GLU A 883 16.61 -12.18 24.87
C GLU A 883 16.75 -11.08 23.82
N ARG A 884 16.25 -9.86 24.08
CA ARG A 884 16.40 -8.72 23.16
C ARG A 884 17.86 -8.36 22.93
N PHE A 885 18.65 -8.31 24.02
CA PHE A 885 20.07 -7.98 23.90
C PHE A 885 20.84 -9.08 23.16
N MET A 886 20.48 -10.35 23.37
CA MET A 886 21.05 -11.46 22.61
C MET A 886 20.75 -11.33 21.11
N GLU A 887 19.50 -11.03 20.72
CA GLU A 887 19.16 -10.81 19.31
C GLU A 887 19.91 -9.65 18.67
N ASP A 888 20.11 -8.54 19.40
CA ASP A 888 20.89 -7.41 18.90
C ASP A 888 22.37 -7.81 18.68
N ILE A 889 22.95 -8.59 19.59
CA ILE A 889 24.33 -9.10 19.45
C ILE A 889 24.42 -10.08 18.28
N GLU A 890 23.50 -11.04 18.18
CA GLU A 890 23.49 -12.04 17.10
C GLU A 890 23.35 -11.38 15.73
N TYR A 891 22.48 -10.38 15.62
CA TYR A 891 22.34 -9.61 14.38
C TYR A 891 23.62 -8.85 14.02
N PHE A 892 24.28 -8.22 14.99
CA PHE A 892 25.54 -7.53 14.73
C PHE A 892 26.68 -8.51 14.38
N MET A 893 26.71 -9.69 15.02
CA MET A 893 27.62 -10.78 14.68
C MET A 893 27.37 -11.33 13.26
N GLU A 894 26.12 -11.42 12.80
CA GLU A 894 25.77 -11.78 11.42
C GLU A 894 26.39 -10.77 10.42
N ILE A 895 26.29 -9.47 10.70
CA ILE A 895 26.91 -8.41 9.88
C ILE A 895 28.44 -8.57 9.84
N ILE A 896 29.08 -8.81 10.99
CA ILE A 896 30.54 -9.00 11.07
C ILE A 896 30.97 -10.26 10.29
N ASP A 897 30.24 -11.37 10.41
CA ASP A 897 30.56 -12.63 9.76
C ASP A 897 30.47 -12.53 8.22
N ILE A 898 29.47 -11.80 7.71
CA ILE A 898 29.37 -11.48 6.28
C ILE A 898 30.53 -10.56 5.87
N ARG A 899 30.87 -9.54 6.67
CA ARG A 899 31.99 -8.63 6.35
C ARG A 899 33.33 -9.35 6.24
N ILE A 900 33.61 -10.31 7.13
CA ILE A 900 34.78 -11.19 7.03
C ILE A 900 34.77 -11.95 5.71
N SER A 901 33.65 -12.61 5.41
CA SER A 901 33.49 -13.41 4.19
C SER A 901 33.69 -12.56 2.93
N ARG A 902 33.09 -11.37 2.87
CA ARG A 902 33.24 -10.40 1.77
C ARG A 902 34.67 -9.94 1.61
N TYR A 903 35.36 -9.58 2.69
CA TYR A 903 36.75 -9.17 2.61
C TYR A 903 37.62 -10.29 2.00
N LEU A 904 37.47 -11.52 2.50
CA LEU A 904 38.27 -12.65 2.03
C LEU A 904 38.03 -12.94 0.54
N ILE A 905 36.77 -12.92 0.12
CA ILE A 905 36.38 -13.17 -1.28
C ILE A 905 36.87 -12.04 -2.19
N ASN A 906 36.60 -10.79 -1.82
CA ASN A 906 36.92 -9.62 -2.64
C ASN A 906 38.43 -9.39 -2.80
N ASN A 907 39.25 -9.90 -1.88
CA ASN A 907 40.71 -9.81 -1.95
C ASN A 907 41.38 -11.12 -2.41
N GLY A 908 40.61 -12.09 -2.93
CA GLY A 908 41.14 -13.34 -3.48
C GLY A 908 41.73 -14.31 -2.44
N HIS A 909 41.44 -14.12 -1.16
CA HIS A 909 41.83 -15.05 -0.10
C HIS A 909 40.88 -16.25 0.00
N TRP A 910 39.68 -16.15 -0.57
CA TRP A 910 38.70 -17.23 -0.58
C TRP A 910 37.96 -17.28 -1.92
N ASP A 911 38.20 -18.33 -2.70
CA ASP A 911 37.44 -18.64 -3.91
C ASP A 911 36.38 -19.71 -3.60
N LEU A 912 35.12 -19.30 -3.57
CA LEU A 912 33.98 -20.18 -3.29
C LEU A 912 33.74 -21.24 -4.39
N THR A 913 34.28 -21.03 -5.59
CA THR A 913 34.14 -21.98 -6.69
C THR A 913 35.08 -23.18 -6.55
N GLU A 914 36.18 -23.00 -5.80
CA GLU A 914 37.17 -24.04 -5.54
C GLU A 914 37.02 -24.64 -4.13
N GLU A 915 36.76 -23.82 -3.12
CA GLU A 915 36.70 -24.23 -1.71
C GLU A 915 35.43 -23.68 -1.02
N PRO A 916 34.41 -24.53 -0.76
CA PRO A 916 33.16 -24.08 -0.16
C PRO A 916 33.29 -23.74 1.34
N GLU A 917 34.30 -24.27 2.04
CA GLU A 917 34.51 -23.93 3.45
C GLU A 917 35.34 -22.65 3.59
N ARG A 918 34.94 -21.78 4.52
CA ARG A 918 35.67 -20.53 4.74
C ARG A 918 37.05 -20.83 5.32
N PRO A 919 38.16 -20.34 4.73
CA PRO A 919 39.48 -20.49 5.32
C PRO A 919 39.58 -19.71 6.63
N SER A 920 40.51 -20.13 7.49
CA SER A 920 40.81 -19.40 8.72
C SER A 920 41.29 -17.99 8.41
N VAL A 921 40.81 -16.97 9.13
CA VAL A 921 41.30 -15.59 8.99
C VAL A 921 42.79 -15.49 9.28
N TYR A 922 43.36 -16.39 10.08
CA TYR A 922 44.79 -16.43 10.41
C TYR A 922 45.67 -17.10 9.34
N ALA A 923 45.07 -17.60 8.24
CA ALA A 923 45.83 -18.20 7.14
C ALA A 923 46.51 -17.15 6.24
N PHE A 924 46.20 -15.86 6.43
CA PHE A 924 46.66 -14.76 5.58
C PHE A 924 47.23 -13.61 6.41
N GLU A 925 48.06 -12.79 5.77
CA GLU A 925 48.51 -11.52 6.31
C GLU A 925 47.69 -10.39 5.70
N TYR A 926 47.25 -9.43 6.52
CA TYR A 926 46.46 -8.29 6.07
C TYR A 926 47.24 -6.99 6.25
N PRO A 927 46.96 -5.96 5.43
CA PRO A 927 47.51 -4.63 5.63
C PRO A 927 47.23 -4.13 7.04
N LYS A 928 48.25 -3.52 7.66
CA LYS A 928 48.05 -2.79 8.91
C LYS A 928 47.36 -1.47 8.61
N TYR A 929 46.48 -1.05 9.50
CA TYR A 929 45.91 0.29 9.41
C TYR A 929 46.99 1.35 9.60
N GLU A 930 47.17 2.22 8.60
CA GLU A 930 48.15 3.31 8.65
C GLU A 930 47.54 4.64 9.13
N GLY A 931 46.24 4.70 9.39
CA GLY A 931 45.54 5.96 9.64
C GLY A 931 45.41 6.82 8.38
N PRO A 932 44.50 7.81 8.33
CA PRO A 932 44.68 8.91 7.41
C PRO A 932 46.01 9.62 7.73
N PRO A 933 46.73 10.18 6.74
CA PRO A 933 47.85 11.06 7.01
C PRO A 933 47.40 12.15 7.99
N ASN A 934 48.16 12.39 9.07
CA ASN A 934 47.89 13.51 9.95
C ASN A 934 48.05 14.81 9.16
N ASP A 935 46.96 15.43 8.74
CA ASP A 935 46.95 16.78 8.14
C ASP A 935 47.28 17.89 9.17
N ASP A 936 47.61 17.52 10.41
CA ASP A 936 47.95 18.42 11.52
C ASP A 936 49.47 18.59 11.77
N ASP A 937 50.36 18.12 10.89
CA ASP A 937 51.80 18.42 10.99
C ASP A 937 52.25 19.43 9.91
N PRO A 938 52.24 20.75 10.19
CA PRO A 938 52.77 21.74 9.27
C PRO A 938 54.30 21.75 9.38
N GLY A 939 54.96 20.77 8.76
CA GLY A 939 56.36 20.89 8.41
C GLY A 939 57.18 19.61 8.45
N SER A 940 57.43 19.04 7.28
CA SER A 940 58.76 18.50 6.99
C SER A 940 59.05 18.55 5.49
N ASP A 941 59.65 19.66 5.05
CA ASP A 941 60.59 19.61 3.93
C ASP A 941 61.74 18.64 4.29
N PRO A 942 62.31 17.92 3.31
CA PRO A 942 63.27 16.86 3.57
C PRO A 942 64.63 17.44 3.96
N ILE A 943 65.16 17.08 5.14
CA ILE A 943 66.56 17.31 5.50
C ILE A 943 67.31 15.97 5.50
N ILE A 944 68.41 15.99 4.76
CA ILE A 944 69.40 14.94 4.52
C ILE A 944 70.19 14.62 5.81
N GLU A 945 70.30 13.30 6.11
CA GLU A 945 71.32 12.48 6.82
C GLU A 945 72.37 13.13 7.76
N PRO A 946 72.75 12.48 8.90
CA PRO A 946 73.56 11.24 8.83
C PRO A 946 73.41 10.18 9.97
N ASP A 947 73.76 8.92 9.63
CA ASP A 947 74.16 7.78 10.49
C ASP A 947 75.40 8.15 11.36
N PRO A 948 75.85 7.46 12.46
CA PRO A 948 75.58 6.07 12.86
C PRO A 948 75.54 5.73 14.38
N GLU A 949 75.38 4.43 14.67
CA GLU A 949 75.97 3.63 15.78
C GLU A 949 75.16 3.27 17.05
N PRO A 950 75.46 2.11 17.69
CA PRO A 950 74.45 1.14 18.10
C PRO A 950 74.49 0.69 19.57
N ARG A 951 73.49 -0.15 19.91
CA ARG A 951 73.39 -1.10 21.06
C ARG A 951 73.08 -0.52 22.44
N LYS A 952 72.07 -1.11 23.08
CA LYS A 952 72.26 -1.93 24.30
C LYS A 952 71.03 -2.82 24.57
N LYS A 953 71.28 -4.14 24.48
CA LYS A 953 70.50 -5.21 25.13
C LYS A 953 70.52 -5.02 26.66
N TRP A 954 69.67 -5.73 27.39
CA TRP A 954 69.84 -6.43 28.69
C TRP A 954 68.43 -6.91 29.15
N PRO A 955 68.26 -7.92 30.03
CA PRO A 955 67.94 -9.28 29.64
C PRO A 955 66.64 -9.88 30.23
N ILE A 956 66.22 -10.99 29.62
CA ILE A 956 65.56 -12.21 30.15
C ILE A 956 65.13 -12.19 31.63
N VAL A 957 63.83 -12.47 31.87
CA VAL A 957 63.42 -13.44 32.91
C VAL A 957 62.34 -14.37 32.35
N LEU A 958 62.75 -15.62 32.17
CA LEU A 958 61.91 -16.80 31.95
C LEU A 958 61.38 -17.28 33.32
N ILE A 959 60.08 -17.50 33.42
CA ILE A 959 59.52 -18.47 34.37
C ILE A 959 58.62 -19.40 33.55
N GLY A 960 59.11 -20.62 33.35
CA GLY A 960 58.32 -21.74 32.85
C GLY A 960 57.73 -22.55 33.99
N SER A 961 56.60 -23.20 33.71
CA SER A 961 56.02 -24.40 34.36
C SER A 961 54.76 -24.71 33.53
N LEU A 962 54.78 -25.53 32.48
CA LEU A 962 54.83 -27.00 32.41
C LEU A 962 53.74 -27.72 33.24
N ILE A 963 53.08 -28.68 32.56
CA ILE A 963 52.13 -29.73 33.01
C ILE A 963 50.65 -29.33 32.88
N GLY A 964 49.77 -30.03 32.15
CA GLY A 964 49.92 -31.36 31.54
C GLY A 964 48.74 -31.73 30.62
N VAL A 965 49.03 -32.75 29.82
CA VAL A 965 48.21 -33.39 28.77
C VAL A 965 47.14 -34.32 29.35
N GLY A 966 45.99 -34.42 28.69
CA GLY A 966 45.00 -35.51 28.81
C GLY A 966 43.78 -35.23 27.92
N VAL A 967 43.76 -35.59 26.63
CA VAL A 967 43.40 -36.89 25.99
C VAL A 967 41.90 -37.24 26.06
N LEU A 968 41.26 -37.08 24.88
CA LEU A 968 40.22 -37.90 24.19
C LEU A 968 39.11 -38.63 24.97
N VAL A 969 37.87 -38.52 24.46
CA VAL A 969 36.70 -39.46 24.41
C VAL A 969 35.41 -38.60 24.43
N SER A 970 34.34 -38.77 23.66
CA SER A 970 33.94 -39.55 22.50
C SER A 970 32.59 -38.99 22.04
N VAL A 971 32.26 -39.21 20.78
CA VAL A 971 30.95 -38.99 20.14
C VAL A 971 29.82 -39.73 20.87
N ALA A 972 28.69 -39.05 21.14
CA ALA A 972 27.35 -39.67 21.22
C ALA A 972 26.21 -38.64 21.02
N PHE A 973 25.43 -38.88 19.97
CA PHE A 973 24.13 -38.30 19.60
C PHE A 973 23.09 -38.32 20.74
N ILE A 974 22.15 -37.35 20.76
CA ILE A 974 20.68 -37.59 20.85
C ILE A 974 19.88 -36.34 20.46
N ILE A 975 18.93 -36.57 19.54
CA ILE A 975 17.88 -35.71 18.99
C ILE A 975 16.91 -35.22 20.08
N ARG A 976 16.48 -33.95 20.02
CA ARG A 976 15.14 -33.53 20.51
C ARG A 976 14.48 -32.50 19.60
N LYS A 977 13.71 -33.00 18.62
CA LYS A 977 12.45 -32.38 18.17
C LYS A 977 11.42 -32.49 19.29
N LYS A 978 10.65 -31.44 19.55
CA LYS A 978 9.31 -31.60 20.14
C LYS A 978 8.30 -30.66 19.48
N ILE A 979 7.53 -31.29 18.60
CA ILE A 979 6.24 -30.88 18.05
C ILE A 979 5.20 -30.96 19.18
N ILE A 980 4.39 -29.92 19.35
CA ILE A 980 3.14 -29.98 20.12
C ILE A 980 2.03 -30.34 19.13
N LYS A 981 1.42 -31.52 19.31
CA LYS A 981 0.09 -31.86 18.79
C LYS A 981 -0.87 -32.02 19.99
N PRO A 982 -2.14 -31.60 19.87
CA PRO A 982 -3.14 -31.80 20.91
C PRO A 982 -3.67 -33.25 20.93
N LYS A 983 -4.04 -33.69 22.14
CA LYS A 983 -4.58 -35.02 22.46
C LYS A 983 -6.02 -35.17 21.95
N ASN A 984 -6.27 -36.19 21.11
CA ASN A 984 -7.59 -36.84 21.03
C ASN A 984 -7.65 -37.99 22.05
N LYS A 985 -8.77 -38.05 22.77
CA LYS A 985 -9.23 -39.25 23.49
C LYS A 985 -10.25 -39.95 22.59
N GLU A 986 -9.95 -41.19 22.21
CA GLU A 986 -10.96 -42.18 21.83
C GLU A 986 -11.63 -42.73 23.11
N GLU A 987 -12.94 -42.96 23.07
CA GLU A 987 -13.51 -44.32 23.15
C GLU A 987 -15.06 -44.31 23.00
N LYS A 988 -15.51 -45.16 22.07
CA LYS A 988 -16.85 -45.68 21.75
C LYS A 988 -17.76 -44.93 20.79
#